data_AF-A0A7S4T845-F1
#
_entry.id   AF-A0A7S4T845-F1
#
_cell.length_a   1.000
_cell.length_b   1.000
_cell.length_c   1.000
_cell.angle_alpha   90.00
_cell.angle_beta   90.00
_cell.angle_gamma   90.00
#
_symmetry.space_group_name_H-M   'P 1'
#
loop_
_entity.id
_entity.type
_entity.pdbx_description
1 polymer ?
#
loop_
_entity_poly.entity_id
_entity_poly.type
_entity_poly.pdbx_seq_one_letter_code
_entity_poly.pdbx_strand_id
1 'polypeptide(L)'
;MPPFCRAVLLAGLLASAVAQCPATEFVDPDTPASACTARADHTGAPLELVFSDEFEVDGRSFQDGDDPRWTALTGFPSTNKQVNAYDDAPAHASTANGKLRLRTTADYSRLNYFENGWQSVERSYGTPMLQTWNKFCFTEGVLEMSAQLPGSATQPGLWPAFWLVGNLGRATAAASTDGLWPWTYSHCPSAADREANSHPEQSQRINACLGADFTARYGLNPHQGRGATEIDIIEAMPGGTHRLQQPALGLGHCPAVPPSEVDKLRMSLPMVATALQAAPGVPRGVDQRPQQMCLPDWNRQWYKELKQGTSPTYGTDYNSTPNMNFWGDYFPFHPGHPGMHTDAVSAVNVLPQSAFTGQHVYRMEWKTGPNGYLLFTLDGKKQFYINATVITKDMPISRNNDPIGTMLGRQIPEEPMYIILNVDMSMNWGWQDCEHGKCGCCTDCSDPKCTGCPGLPWLGGLCQQLPADYSIDYVRVYQRKGARRTECSPKDFPTEGWIESHKSKYNLPTSTEPLKPVLAGGRRCSVDAECGGSGRGSCIQGLCQCKQAWTGPACLVPRVGNALKCSALEAALVGGGICSSESHTDCGAVQGHGWCVAVRTPWWFPSQERKLADGTWTKAGGGDGRCRCAKGHGGPHCAKSIPVDPCVPDTFVDPVMTGDELDALIDEMCAKASTGAELDACNEVNWRPHWEQGGHLAQCGAFPRAYWVASAKCRAAAAPKPTPEPTPAPGPEPAPEPTPAPAPEPVPEPAPTPAPTPAPAPAPAPPPAPGPPPPPAACTANPGCAHLSGDCCPAPNGMRLACCSAPPPSTSPPTTGSACSAHPGCAHLPGDCCPAWNGVTLACCHEEPGFAMYADSNTPMTNVSAAAAGNLRGHK
;
A
#
# COMPACT_ATOMS: atom_id res chain seq x y z
N MET A 1 -42.75 -58.52 -5.27
CA MET A 1 -43.02 -58.21 -6.70
C MET A 1 -44.39 -57.56 -6.80
N PRO A 2 -44.58 -56.48 -7.58
CA PRO A 2 -43.91 -55.18 -7.52
C PRO A 2 -44.89 -54.01 -7.21
N PRO A 3 -44.35 -52.80 -6.94
CA PRO A 3 -45.10 -51.55 -6.70
C PRO A 3 -45.10 -50.62 -7.93
N PHE A 4 -46.21 -49.93 -8.21
CA PHE A 4 -46.23 -48.77 -9.13
C PHE A 4 -47.36 -47.81 -8.74
N CYS A 5 -47.02 -46.72 -8.05
CA CYS A 5 -47.66 -45.40 -8.15
C CYS A 5 -46.99 -44.41 -7.18
N ARG A 6 -45.95 -43.73 -7.66
CA ARG A 6 -45.52 -42.40 -7.20
C ARG A 6 -44.57 -41.83 -8.25
N ALA A 7 -45.16 -41.20 -9.26
CA ALA A 7 -44.46 -40.30 -10.16
C ALA A 7 -45.15 -38.93 -10.06
N VAL A 8 -44.35 -37.88 -10.19
CA VAL A 8 -44.69 -36.45 -10.03
C VAL A 8 -44.54 -35.93 -8.59
N LEU A 9 -43.29 -35.72 -8.17
CA LEU A 9 -42.81 -34.63 -7.29
C LEU A 9 -41.33 -34.88 -6.97
N LEU A 10 -40.42 -34.53 -7.89
CA LEU A 10 -38.98 -34.29 -7.66
C LEU A 10 -38.30 -34.02 -9.02
N ALA A 11 -38.71 -32.93 -9.67
CA ALA A 11 -37.99 -32.34 -10.79
C ALA A 11 -37.87 -30.84 -10.50
N GLY A 12 -36.88 -30.49 -9.70
CA GLY A 12 -36.58 -29.12 -9.29
C GLY A 12 -35.54 -29.13 -8.19
N LEU A 13 -34.38 -28.51 -8.46
CA LEU A 13 -33.17 -28.43 -7.63
C LEU A 13 -32.15 -29.58 -7.79
N LEU A 14 -31.64 -29.76 -9.00
CA LEU A 14 -30.21 -29.99 -9.16
C LEU A 14 -29.58 -28.61 -9.42
N ALA A 15 -29.39 -27.83 -8.35
CA ALA A 15 -28.37 -26.80 -8.40
C ALA A 15 -27.04 -27.54 -8.57
N SER A 16 -26.39 -27.34 -9.72
CA SER A 16 -25.00 -27.77 -9.90
C SER A 16 -24.21 -27.23 -8.72
N ALA A 17 -23.81 -28.10 -7.79
CA ALA A 17 -22.86 -27.76 -6.76
C ALA A 17 -21.53 -27.48 -7.48
N VAL A 18 -21.34 -26.22 -7.90
CA VAL A 18 -20.05 -25.74 -8.38
C VAL A 18 -19.08 -26.01 -7.25
N ALA A 19 -18.02 -26.76 -7.54
CA ALA A 19 -16.99 -27.07 -6.56
C ALA A 19 -16.36 -25.75 -6.07
N GLN A 20 -16.83 -25.24 -4.94
CA GLN A 20 -16.35 -23.98 -4.38
C GLN A 20 -15.02 -24.22 -3.68
N CYS A 21 -14.17 -23.20 -3.57
CA CYS A 21 -12.96 -23.32 -2.77
C CYS A 21 -13.30 -23.77 -1.35
N PRO A 22 -12.42 -24.53 -0.67
CA PRO A 22 -12.62 -24.82 0.74
C PRO A 22 -12.89 -23.52 1.49
N ALA A 23 -13.99 -23.45 2.23
CA ALA A 23 -14.38 -22.25 2.96
C ALA A 23 -13.32 -21.95 4.01
N THR A 24 -12.43 -20.99 3.72
CA THR A 24 -11.52 -20.42 4.70
C THR A 24 -11.97 -19.00 5.02
N GLU A 25 -11.56 -18.50 6.19
CA GLU A 25 -12.04 -17.19 6.66
C GLU A 25 -11.76 -16.04 5.68
N PHE A 26 -10.67 -16.07 4.91
CA PHE A 26 -10.24 -14.94 4.06
C PHE A 26 -10.54 -15.13 2.57
N VAL A 27 -11.12 -16.27 2.16
CA VAL A 27 -11.45 -16.53 0.75
C VAL A 27 -12.84 -15.98 0.45
N ASP A 28 -12.93 -15.13 -0.58
CA ASP A 28 -14.19 -14.59 -1.07
C ASP A 28 -15.12 -15.72 -1.53
N PRO A 29 -16.39 -15.79 -1.05
CA PRO A 29 -17.37 -16.75 -1.54
C PRO A 29 -17.55 -16.74 -3.07
N ASP A 30 -17.33 -15.62 -3.74
CA ASP A 30 -17.49 -15.50 -5.18
C ASP A 30 -16.27 -16.00 -5.98
N THR A 31 -15.21 -16.44 -5.28
CA THR A 31 -14.00 -17.00 -5.91
C THR A 31 -14.32 -18.21 -6.80
N PRO A 32 -13.88 -18.21 -8.07
CA PRO A 32 -14.12 -19.34 -8.96
C PRO A 32 -13.30 -20.57 -8.55
N ALA A 33 -13.90 -21.75 -8.73
CA ALA A 33 -13.29 -23.06 -8.46
C ALA A 33 -11.87 -23.23 -9.04
N SER A 34 -11.64 -22.67 -10.24
CA SER A 34 -10.35 -22.73 -10.93
C SER A 34 -9.25 -21.94 -10.23
N ALA A 35 -9.61 -20.97 -9.40
CA ALA A 35 -8.67 -20.13 -8.66
C ALA A 35 -8.31 -20.67 -7.27
N CYS A 36 -8.88 -21.81 -6.84
CA CYS A 36 -8.60 -22.35 -5.49
C CYS A 36 -7.18 -22.90 -5.33
N THR A 37 -6.49 -23.18 -6.43
CA THR A 37 -5.13 -23.68 -6.46
C THR A 37 -4.31 -22.95 -7.51
N ALA A 38 -3.03 -22.76 -7.24
CA ALA A 38 -2.08 -22.21 -8.20
C ALA A 38 -0.78 -23.03 -8.18
N ARG A 39 0.19 -22.63 -9.01
CA ARG A 39 1.56 -23.13 -8.94
C ARG A 39 2.53 -21.98 -8.77
N ALA A 40 3.59 -22.19 -8.01
CA ALA A 40 4.74 -21.30 -7.99
C ALA A 40 5.36 -21.24 -9.40
N ASP A 41 5.65 -20.04 -9.89
CA ASP A 41 6.28 -19.81 -11.20
C ASP A 41 7.74 -20.28 -11.19
N HIS A 42 8.44 -20.10 -10.06
CA HIS A 42 9.85 -20.47 -9.96
C HIS A 42 10.06 -21.98 -9.75
N THR A 43 9.29 -22.59 -8.85
CA THR A 43 9.51 -23.99 -8.42
C THR A 43 8.50 -24.98 -8.99
N GLY A 44 7.39 -24.51 -9.56
CA GLY A 44 6.27 -25.37 -9.98
C GLY A 44 5.49 -25.99 -8.82
N ALA A 45 5.84 -25.67 -7.56
CA ALA A 45 5.22 -26.25 -6.38
C ALA A 45 3.71 -25.92 -6.33
N PRO A 46 2.85 -26.87 -5.93
CA PRO A 46 1.42 -26.62 -5.79
C PRO A 46 1.15 -25.66 -4.61
N LEU A 47 0.23 -24.73 -4.83
CA LEU A 47 -0.20 -23.74 -3.86
C LEU A 47 -1.72 -23.80 -3.67
N GLU A 48 -2.18 -23.46 -2.48
CA GLU A 48 -3.59 -23.30 -2.14
C GLU A 48 -3.93 -21.83 -1.89
N LEU A 49 -5.13 -21.42 -2.28
CA LEU A 49 -5.63 -20.07 -2.05
C LEU A 49 -5.89 -19.86 -0.56
N VAL A 50 -5.34 -18.78 0.00
CA VAL A 50 -5.47 -18.43 1.43
C VAL A 50 -6.15 -17.08 1.67
N PHE A 51 -6.25 -16.25 0.65
CA PHE A 51 -7.02 -15.01 0.63
C PHE A 51 -7.47 -14.71 -0.79
N SER A 52 -8.69 -14.20 -0.92
CA SER A 52 -9.17 -13.58 -2.14
C SER A 52 -10.18 -12.49 -1.84
N ASP A 53 -10.26 -11.53 -2.75
CA ASP A 53 -11.38 -10.62 -2.90
C ASP A 53 -11.63 -10.47 -4.41
N GLU A 54 -12.84 -10.85 -4.85
CA GLU A 54 -13.26 -10.82 -6.25
C GLU A 54 -14.15 -9.60 -6.54
N PHE A 55 -14.49 -8.81 -5.51
CA PHE A 55 -15.21 -7.53 -5.65
C PHE A 55 -16.58 -7.60 -6.37
N GLU A 56 -17.19 -8.79 -6.42
CA GLU A 56 -18.47 -9.06 -7.13
C GLU A 56 -19.69 -8.37 -6.52
N VAL A 57 -19.60 -7.95 -5.26
CA VAL A 57 -20.67 -7.23 -4.58
C VAL A 57 -20.56 -5.74 -4.83
N ASP A 58 -21.46 -5.18 -5.65
CA ASP A 58 -21.54 -3.75 -5.93
C ASP A 58 -21.84 -2.88 -4.70
N GLY A 59 -21.28 -1.66 -4.71
CA GLY A 59 -21.60 -0.62 -3.74
C GLY A 59 -20.95 -0.81 -2.37
N ARG A 60 -19.92 -1.66 -2.25
CA ARG A 60 -19.10 -1.72 -1.04
C ARG A 60 -18.42 -0.38 -0.82
N SER A 61 -18.42 0.04 0.44
CA SER A 61 -17.63 1.16 0.95
C SER A 61 -16.40 0.58 1.62
N PHE A 62 -15.30 1.33 1.55
CA PHE A 62 -14.04 0.96 2.17
C PHE A 62 -13.59 1.95 3.23
N GLN A 63 -14.45 2.89 3.63
CA GLN A 63 -14.17 3.78 4.74
C GLN A 63 -13.77 2.98 5.99
N ASP A 64 -12.95 3.58 6.84
CA ASP A 64 -12.49 2.88 8.04
C ASP A 64 -13.67 2.43 8.92
N GLY A 65 -13.69 1.15 9.28
CA GLY A 65 -14.81 0.48 9.96
C GLY A 65 -15.88 -0.14 9.06
N ASP A 66 -15.82 0.01 7.73
CA ASP A 66 -16.85 -0.54 6.83
C ASP A 66 -16.52 -1.94 6.30
N ASP A 67 -15.25 -2.22 6.05
CA ASP A 67 -14.81 -3.46 5.42
C ASP A 67 -13.79 -4.21 6.31
N PRO A 68 -13.95 -5.53 6.53
CA PRO A 68 -13.05 -6.32 7.38
C PRO A 68 -11.73 -6.74 6.72
N ARG A 69 -11.59 -6.60 5.40
CA ARG A 69 -10.36 -6.89 4.66
C ARG A 69 -9.59 -5.60 4.36
N TRP A 70 -10.30 -4.56 3.96
CA TRP A 70 -9.72 -3.35 3.39
C TRP A 70 -10.06 -2.08 4.16
N THR A 71 -9.21 -1.07 4.07
CA THR A 71 -9.40 0.27 4.66
C THR A 71 -8.93 1.31 3.67
N ALA A 72 -9.81 2.20 3.24
CA ALA A 72 -9.47 3.40 2.49
C ALA A 72 -8.99 4.48 3.44
N LEU A 73 -7.97 5.23 3.01
CA LEU A 73 -7.34 6.24 3.84
C LEU A 73 -7.75 7.64 3.45
N THR A 74 -7.86 8.49 4.47
CA THR A 74 -7.89 9.94 4.34
C THR A 74 -6.55 10.51 4.79
N GLY A 75 -5.86 11.26 3.93
CA GLY A 75 -4.52 11.76 4.26
C GLY A 75 -3.89 12.67 3.21
N PHE A 76 -2.94 13.48 3.66
CA PHE A 76 -2.17 14.40 2.80
C PHE A 76 -0.73 13.94 2.85
N PRO A 77 -0.33 13.06 1.93
CA PRO A 77 0.99 12.50 1.99
C PRO A 77 1.98 13.65 1.64
N SER A 78 2.97 13.82 2.51
CA SER A 78 3.95 14.90 2.45
C SER A 78 5.28 14.45 1.86
N THR A 79 5.43 13.13 1.66
CA THR A 79 6.59 12.52 1.04
C THR A 79 6.57 12.78 -0.47
N ASN A 80 7.73 12.83 -1.11
CA ASN A 80 7.83 12.89 -2.57
C ASN A 80 7.16 14.09 -3.28
N LYS A 81 6.89 15.23 -2.62
CA LYS A 81 6.22 16.39 -3.24
C LYS A 81 4.89 16.02 -3.93
N GLN A 82 4.09 15.17 -3.29
CA GLN A 82 2.78 14.78 -3.80
C GLN A 82 1.83 15.98 -3.90
N VAL A 83 0.99 15.95 -4.93
CA VAL A 83 0.01 16.98 -5.27
C VAL A 83 -1.44 16.50 -5.12
N ASN A 84 -1.63 15.22 -4.80
CA ASN A 84 -2.91 14.63 -4.41
C ASN A 84 -3.14 14.68 -2.89
N ALA A 85 -4.40 14.53 -2.50
CA ALA A 85 -4.84 14.10 -1.19
C ALA A 85 -5.56 12.76 -1.32
N TYR A 86 -5.31 11.84 -0.39
CA TYR A 86 -6.11 10.63 -0.29
C TYR A 86 -7.46 10.95 0.34
N ASP A 87 -8.53 10.45 -0.29
CA ASP A 87 -9.92 10.62 0.13
C ASP A 87 -10.56 9.23 0.24
N ASP A 88 -11.06 8.88 1.43
CA ASP A 88 -11.70 7.59 1.69
C ASP A 88 -13.15 7.49 1.21
N ALA A 89 -13.71 8.56 0.66
CA ALA A 89 -15.09 8.59 0.22
C ALA A 89 -15.36 7.51 -0.86
N PRO A 90 -16.57 6.92 -0.89
CA PRO A 90 -16.96 5.93 -1.91
C PRO A 90 -16.83 6.39 -3.37
N ALA A 91 -16.73 7.71 -3.59
CA ALA A 91 -16.45 8.30 -4.90
C ALA A 91 -15.06 7.90 -5.44
N HIS A 92 -14.08 7.67 -4.55
CA HIS A 92 -12.70 7.33 -4.85
C HIS A 92 -12.40 5.85 -4.70
N ALA A 93 -13.02 5.14 -3.75
CA ALA A 93 -12.89 3.70 -3.59
C ALA A 93 -14.25 3.04 -3.38
N SER A 94 -14.71 2.25 -4.35
CA SER A 94 -15.92 1.45 -4.25
C SER A 94 -15.89 0.27 -5.21
N THR A 95 -16.79 -0.70 -5.01
CA THR A 95 -17.01 -1.78 -5.98
C THR A 95 -18.15 -1.45 -6.93
N ALA A 96 -17.96 -1.78 -8.21
CA ALA A 96 -19.00 -1.65 -9.24
C ALA A 96 -18.70 -2.57 -10.43
N ASN A 97 -19.73 -3.26 -10.91
CA ASN A 97 -19.67 -4.16 -12.08
C ASN A 97 -18.63 -5.26 -11.92
N GLY A 98 -18.58 -5.90 -10.75
CA GLY A 98 -17.68 -7.02 -10.47
C GLY A 98 -16.22 -6.64 -10.24
N LYS A 99 -15.94 -5.37 -9.92
CA LYS A 99 -14.56 -4.86 -9.79
C LYS A 99 -14.45 -3.84 -8.67
N LEU A 100 -13.27 -3.79 -8.06
CA LEU A 100 -12.84 -2.62 -7.28
C LEU A 100 -12.46 -1.49 -8.24
N ARG A 101 -13.00 -0.31 -7.98
CA ARG A 101 -12.71 0.92 -8.73
C ARG A 101 -12.06 1.93 -7.81
N LEU A 102 -10.81 2.26 -8.14
CA LEU A 102 -10.00 3.28 -7.49
C LEU A 102 -9.93 4.52 -8.41
N ARG A 103 -10.73 5.54 -8.12
CA ARG A 103 -10.94 6.73 -8.97
C ARG A 103 -10.14 7.94 -8.52
N THR A 104 -9.38 8.51 -9.45
CA THR A 104 -8.73 9.82 -9.29
C THR A 104 -9.57 10.92 -9.91
N THR A 105 -9.71 12.06 -9.22
CA THR A 105 -10.43 13.24 -9.71
C THR A 105 -9.61 14.51 -9.51
N ALA A 106 -9.93 15.56 -10.28
CA ALA A 106 -9.37 16.91 -10.10
C ALA A 106 -10.22 17.73 -9.12
N ASP A 107 -10.44 17.17 -7.92
CA ASP A 107 -11.20 17.84 -6.87
C ASP A 107 -10.27 18.45 -5.82
N TYR A 108 -10.56 19.70 -5.47
CA TYR A 108 -9.79 20.46 -4.48
C TYR A 108 -10.05 19.96 -3.06
N SER A 109 -8.97 19.56 -2.40
CA SER A 109 -8.97 19.14 -1.01
C SER A 109 -8.10 20.07 -0.17
N ARG A 110 -8.61 20.54 0.96
CA ARG A 110 -7.89 21.34 1.95
C ARG A 110 -7.83 20.58 3.27
N LEU A 111 -6.62 20.37 3.78
CA LEU A 111 -6.39 19.94 5.16
C LEU A 111 -5.95 21.12 6.00
N ASN A 112 -6.63 21.34 7.12
CA ASN A 112 -6.15 22.21 8.17
C ASN A 112 -5.60 21.33 9.29
N TYR A 113 -4.30 21.38 9.57
CA TYR A 113 -3.68 20.62 10.66
C TYR A 113 -2.81 21.50 11.55
N PHE A 114 -2.50 21.00 12.74
CA PHE A 114 -1.64 21.68 13.69
C PHE A 114 -0.28 21.00 13.76
N GLU A 115 0.76 21.65 13.25
CA GLU A 115 2.15 21.24 13.40
C GLU A 115 3.00 22.50 13.59
N ASN A 116 3.43 22.75 14.83
CA ASN A 116 4.12 24.00 15.23
C ASN A 116 3.32 25.29 14.89
N GLY A 117 1.99 25.18 14.82
CA GLY A 117 1.07 26.24 14.38
C GLY A 117 -0.02 25.69 13.45
N TRP A 118 -1.04 26.49 13.18
CA TRP A 118 -2.06 26.13 12.19
C TRP A 118 -1.48 26.21 10.79
N GLN A 119 -1.56 25.10 10.06
CA GLN A 119 -1.17 24.99 8.67
C GLN A 119 -2.38 24.57 7.82
N SER A 120 -2.52 25.16 6.64
CA SER A 120 -3.47 24.74 5.63
C SER A 120 -2.70 24.23 4.43
N VAL A 121 -2.93 22.97 4.07
CA VAL A 121 -2.36 22.37 2.87
C VAL A 121 -3.48 22.10 1.89
N GLU A 122 -3.34 22.65 0.68
CA GLU A 122 -4.27 22.44 -0.42
C GLU A 122 -3.65 21.51 -1.45
N ARG A 123 -4.50 20.64 -2.02
CA ARG A 123 -4.16 19.67 -3.05
C ARG A 123 -5.26 19.70 -4.11
N SER A 124 -4.85 19.70 -5.37
CA SER A 124 -5.77 19.87 -6.52
C SER A 124 -6.42 18.56 -6.99
N TYR A 125 -6.04 17.44 -6.38
CA TYR A 125 -6.49 16.11 -6.79
C TYR A 125 -6.92 15.27 -5.59
N GLY A 126 -8.04 14.57 -5.74
CA GLY A 126 -8.49 13.52 -4.82
C GLY A 126 -8.16 12.15 -5.40
N THR A 127 -7.43 11.33 -4.64
CA THR A 127 -7.04 9.98 -5.06
C THR A 127 -7.36 8.94 -3.99
N PRO A 128 -7.40 7.65 -4.34
CA PRO A 128 -7.59 6.58 -3.35
C PRO A 128 -6.27 5.99 -2.87
N MET A 129 -6.24 5.57 -1.60
CA MET A 129 -5.31 4.57 -1.07
C MET A 129 -6.08 3.56 -0.23
N LEU A 130 -5.94 2.28 -0.54
CA LEU A 130 -6.61 1.15 0.10
C LEU A 130 -5.57 0.22 0.73
N GLN A 131 -5.80 -0.25 1.96
CA GLN A 131 -4.85 -1.05 2.74
C GLN A 131 -5.51 -2.25 3.42
N THR A 132 -4.79 -3.37 3.54
CA THR A 132 -5.17 -4.48 4.46
C THR A 132 -4.47 -4.41 5.82
N TRP A 133 -3.82 -3.29 6.14
CA TRP A 133 -3.01 -3.11 7.36
C TRP A 133 -3.76 -3.58 8.60
N ASN A 134 -3.11 -4.44 9.40
CA ASN A 134 -3.63 -5.04 10.62
C ASN A 134 -5.00 -5.75 10.50
N LYS A 135 -5.48 -6.02 9.27
CA LYS A 135 -6.70 -6.77 8.95
C LYS A 135 -6.35 -8.12 8.33
N PHE A 136 -5.55 -8.08 7.29
CA PHE A 136 -4.98 -9.25 6.64
C PHE A 136 -3.52 -8.96 6.32
N CYS A 137 -2.65 -9.82 6.84
CA CYS A 137 -1.23 -9.81 6.53
C CYS A 137 -0.82 -11.23 6.16
N PHE A 138 0.26 -11.36 5.43
CA PHE A 138 0.79 -12.67 5.09
C PHE A 138 2.31 -12.62 5.00
N THR A 139 2.91 -13.80 5.08
CA THR A 139 4.35 -13.97 4.90
C THR A 139 4.59 -15.12 3.95
N GLU A 140 5.40 -14.91 2.92
CA GLU A 140 5.72 -15.90 1.88
C GLU A 140 4.50 -16.31 1.02
N GLY A 141 4.76 -16.74 -0.21
CA GLY A 141 3.77 -17.27 -1.12
C GLY A 141 3.70 -16.51 -2.43
N VAL A 142 2.52 -16.48 -3.03
CA VAL A 142 2.24 -15.74 -4.26
C VAL A 142 1.14 -14.73 -3.96
N LEU A 143 1.38 -13.48 -4.33
CA LEU A 143 0.37 -12.45 -4.40
C LEU A 143 0.14 -12.10 -5.88
N GLU A 144 -1.11 -12.11 -6.31
CA GLU A 144 -1.49 -11.67 -7.66
C GLU A 144 -2.69 -10.73 -7.64
N MET A 145 -2.72 -9.86 -8.64
CA MET A 145 -3.82 -8.95 -8.90
C MET A 145 -4.08 -8.87 -10.41
N SER A 146 -5.35 -8.97 -10.80
CA SER A 146 -5.79 -8.66 -12.17
C SER A 146 -6.29 -7.22 -12.21
N ALA A 147 -5.63 -6.35 -12.96
CA ALA A 147 -5.98 -4.94 -13.00
C ALA A 147 -5.75 -4.26 -14.37
N GLN A 148 -6.58 -3.24 -14.64
CA GLN A 148 -6.41 -2.25 -15.71
C GLN A 148 -5.96 -0.93 -15.07
N LEU A 149 -4.78 -0.44 -15.47
CA LEU A 149 -4.22 0.81 -14.97
C LEU A 149 -5.06 2.03 -15.41
N PRO A 150 -5.08 3.12 -14.62
CA PRO A 150 -5.88 4.31 -14.89
C PRO A 150 -5.30 5.17 -16.02
N GLY A 151 -6.18 5.90 -16.70
CA GLY A 151 -5.82 6.91 -17.69
C GLY A 151 -5.27 6.32 -19.00
N SER A 152 -4.58 7.16 -19.77
CA SER A 152 -3.94 6.75 -21.02
C SER A 152 -2.48 6.38 -20.80
N ALA A 153 -2.05 5.30 -21.44
CA ALA A 153 -0.66 4.85 -21.49
C ALA A 153 0.34 5.92 -21.95
N THR A 154 -0.11 6.90 -22.74
CA THR A 154 0.73 7.98 -23.29
C THR A 154 0.69 9.27 -22.48
N GLN A 155 -0.20 9.36 -21.49
CA GLN A 155 -0.43 10.57 -20.73
C GLN A 155 0.24 10.50 -19.36
N PRO A 156 1.29 11.30 -19.10
CA PRO A 156 1.93 11.35 -17.78
C PRO A 156 1.03 11.98 -16.72
N GLY A 157 1.39 11.77 -15.46
CA GLY A 157 0.82 12.47 -14.31
C GLY A 157 0.22 11.57 -13.22
N LEU A 158 -0.28 10.39 -13.59
CA LEU A 158 -0.83 9.40 -12.65
C LEU A 158 0.24 8.38 -12.25
N TRP A 159 0.22 7.95 -11.00
CA TRP A 159 1.15 6.95 -10.44
C TRP A 159 0.36 5.85 -9.73
N PRO A 160 -0.23 4.90 -10.47
CA PRO A 160 -0.89 3.75 -9.85
C PRO A 160 0.16 2.81 -9.25
N ALA A 161 -0.13 2.32 -8.05
CA ALA A 161 0.77 1.43 -7.32
C ALA A 161 0.07 0.24 -6.66
N PHE A 162 0.82 -0.86 -6.57
CA PHE A 162 0.47 -2.10 -5.89
C PHE A 162 1.72 -2.63 -5.18
N TRP A 163 1.69 -2.63 -3.86
CA TRP A 163 2.89 -2.82 -3.07
C TRP A 163 2.56 -3.35 -1.66
N LEU A 164 3.61 -3.71 -0.94
CA LEU A 164 3.56 -4.30 0.39
C LEU A 164 4.51 -3.55 1.32
N VAL A 165 4.13 -3.45 2.59
CA VAL A 165 5.07 -3.08 3.65
C VAL A 165 4.85 -3.91 4.91
N GLY A 166 5.90 -4.12 5.72
CA GLY A 166 5.82 -4.89 6.96
C GLY A 166 4.87 -4.25 7.98
N ASN A 167 4.06 -5.07 8.67
CA ASN A 167 2.94 -4.62 9.51
C ASN A 167 3.36 -3.73 10.71
N LEU A 168 4.64 -3.78 11.10
CA LEU A 168 5.21 -2.89 12.12
C LEU A 168 5.17 -1.41 11.71
N GLY A 169 5.10 -1.10 10.42
CA GLY A 169 4.89 0.25 9.90
C GLY A 169 3.54 0.37 9.21
N ARG A 170 2.95 1.58 9.24
CA ARG A 170 1.73 1.90 8.49
C ARG A 170 2.00 3.00 7.47
N ALA A 171 1.76 2.70 6.21
CA ALA A 171 1.92 3.64 5.11
C ALA A 171 1.07 4.89 5.36
N THR A 172 1.63 6.07 5.02
CA THR A 172 1.13 7.43 5.30
C THR A 172 1.19 7.88 6.76
N ALA A 173 1.29 6.97 7.73
CA ALA A 173 1.56 7.30 9.13
C ALA A 173 3.07 7.33 9.37
N ALA A 174 3.75 8.38 8.88
CA ALA A 174 5.23 8.47 8.86
C ALA A 174 5.90 8.24 10.23
N ALA A 175 5.24 8.62 11.33
CA ALA A 175 5.74 8.37 12.68
C ALA A 175 5.85 6.87 13.03
N SER A 176 5.02 6.02 12.42
CA SER A 176 5.05 4.56 12.60
C SER A 176 6.17 3.87 11.82
N THR A 177 6.75 4.52 10.81
CA THR A 177 7.83 3.96 9.98
C THR A 177 9.22 4.38 10.44
N ASP A 178 9.30 5.37 11.34
CA ASP A 178 10.56 5.91 11.85
C ASP A 178 11.44 4.84 12.53
N GLY A 179 12.66 4.67 12.02
CA GLY A 179 13.60 3.63 12.45
C GLY A 179 13.14 2.18 12.21
N LEU A 180 12.03 1.96 11.50
CA LEU A 180 11.48 0.63 11.15
C LEU A 180 11.55 0.35 9.66
N TRP A 181 11.21 1.33 8.83
CA TRP A 181 11.36 1.24 7.40
C TRP A 181 12.81 1.55 6.97
N PRO A 182 13.41 0.83 6.00
CA PRO A 182 13.00 -0.44 5.38
C PRO A 182 13.86 -1.61 5.89
N TRP A 183 14.02 -1.77 7.21
CA TRP A 183 14.99 -2.71 7.78
C TRP A 183 14.69 -4.18 7.49
N THR A 184 15.74 -4.96 7.16
CA THR A 184 15.64 -6.38 6.77
C THR A 184 16.69 -7.30 7.40
N TYR A 185 17.39 -6.89 8.47
CA TYR A 185 18.40 -7.73 9.15
C TYR A 185 18.01 -8.07 10.59
N SER A 186 18.47 -9.23 11.07
CA SER A 186 18.09 -9.79 12.38
C SER A 186 19.25 -10.42 13.16
N HIS A 187 20.39 -9.73 13.26
CA HIS A 187 21.51 -10.17 14.12
C HIS A 187 22.23 -8.97 14.75
N CYS A 188 22.84 -9.16 15.93
CA CYS A 188 23.56 -8.07 16.60
C CYS A 188 24.96 -7.91 15.96
N PRO A 189 25.28 -6.74 15.36
CA PRO A 189 26.55 -6.58 14.65
C PRO A 189 27.77 -6.65 15.58
N SER A 190 28.87 -7.25 15.09
CA SER A 190 30.16 -7.23 15.79
C SER A 190 30.77 -5.82 15.82
N ALA A 191 31.78 -5.57 16.66
CA ALA A 191 32.40 -4.24 16.72
C ALA A 191 32.96 -3.76 15.36
N ALA A 192 33.51 -4.68 14.56
CA ALA A 192 33.99 -4.37 13.22
C ALA A 192 32.84 -4.04 12.26
N ASP A 193 31.74 -4.81 12.32
CA ASP A 193 30.58 -4.57 11.45
C ASP A 193 29.88 -3.25 11.77
N ARG A 194 29.82 -2.87 13.05
CA ARG A 194 29.26 -1.57 13.48
C ARG A 194 29.98 -0.41 12.82
N GLU A 195 31.31 -0.39 12.90
CA GLU A 195 32.14 0.67 12.31
C GLU A 195 31.97 0.69 10.78
N ALA A 196 32.06 -0.48 10.15
CA ALA A 196 31.97 -0.60 8.70
C ALA A 196 30.61 -0.18 8.13
N ASN A 197 29.52 -0.40 8.88
CA ASN A 197 28.14 -0.18 8.42
C ASN A 197 27.46 1.05 9.06
N SER A 198 28.22 1.98 9.62
CA SER A 198 27.70 3.22 10.22
C SER A 198 26.74 2.99 11.40
N HIS A 199 27.05 2.02 12.26
CA HIS A 199 26.31 1.70 13.50
C HIS A 199 24.80 1.44 13.28
N PRO A 200 24.43 0.47 12.43
CA PRO A 200 23.03 0.24 12.07
C PRO A 200 22.14 -0.10 13.27
N GLU A 201 22.69 -0.67 14.35
CA GLU A 201 21.98 -1.00 15.59
C GLU A 201 21.45 0.24 16.34
N GLN A 202 22.00 1.43 16.07
CA GLN A 202 21.53 2.68 16.67
C GLN A 202 20.41 3.33 15.84
N SER A 203 20.24 2.90 14.59
CA SER A 203 19.22 3.44 13.67
C SER A 203 18.04 2.47 13.50
N GLN A 204 18.26 1.16 13.61
CA GLN A 204 17.18 0.18 13.63
C GLN A 204 16.51 0.17 15.01
N ARG A 205 15.23 0.54 15.04
CA ARG A 205 14.47 0.73 16.28
C ARG A 205 14.28 -0.57 17.06
N ILE A 206 14.01 -1.66 16.34
CA ILE A 206 13.89 -3.01 16.90
C ILE A 206 15.06 -3.82 16.35
N ASN A 207 16.20 -3.80 17.04
CA ASN A 207 17.40 -4.50 16.61
C ASN A 207 17.70 -5.72 17.49
N ALA A 208 18.45 -6.67 16.95
CA ALA A 208 18.79 -7.91 17.63
C ALA A 208 19.79 -7.77 18.81
N CYS A 209 20.37 -6.58 19.04
CA CYS A 209 21.17 -6.34 20.23
C CYS A 209 20.30 -6.11 21.48
N LEU A 210 18.99 -5.88 21.30
CA LEU A 210 18.02 -5.72 22.39
C LEU A 210 17.72 -7.08 23.04
N GLY A 211 17.88 -7.15 24.37
CA GLY A 211 17.61 -8.35 25.17
C GLY A 211 16.16 -8.47 25.64
N ALA A 212 15.88 -9.58 26.33
CA ALA A 212 14.53 -9.96 26.78
C ALA A 212 13.82 -8.88 27.62
N ASP A 213 14.55 -8.15 28.48
CA ASP A 213 13.96 -7.14 29.36
C ASP A 213 13.31 -5.97 28.60
N PHE A 214 13.87 -5.63 27.44
CA PHE A 214 13.30 -4.58 26.58
C PHE A 214 12.15 -5.14 25.74
N THR A 215 12.38 -6.28 25.08
CA THR A 215 11.44 -6.83 24.09
C THR A 215 10.16 -7.35 24.74
N ALA A 216 10.23 -7.90 25.95
CA ALA A 216 9.08 -8.42 26.69
C ALA A 216 8.00 -7.35 26.94
N ARG A 217 8.40 -6.08 27.13
CA ARG A 217 7.47 -4.94 27.36
C ARG A 217 6.56 -4.67 26.17
N TYR A 218 6.96 -5.12 24.98
CA TYR A 218 6.26 -4.89 23.73
C TYR A 218 5.76 -6.18 23.08
N GLY A 219 5.86 -7.32 23.79
CA GLY A 219 5.49 -8.63 23.24
C GLY A 219 6.37 -9.07 22.06
N LEU A 220 7.60 -8.55 21.95
CA LEU A 220 8.56 -8.87 20.90
C LEU A 220 9.48 -10.02 21.31
N ASN A 221 9.95 -10.79 20.32
CA ASN A 221 10.96 -11.83 20.57
C ASN A 221 12.32 -11.20 20.90
N PRO A 222 13.06 -11.74 21.89
CA PRO A 222 14.39 -11.26 22.24
C PRO A 222 15.39 -11.53 21.10
N HIS A 223 16.38 -10.65 20.94
CA HIS A 223 17.47 -10.81 19.98
C HIS A 223 17.03 -10.99 18.51
N GLN A 224 15.85 -10.44 18.16
CA GLN A 224 15.32 -10.45 16.80
C GLN A 224 15.31 -9.02 16.26
N GLY A 225 16.00 -8.78 15.14
CA GLY A 225 15.93 -7.52 14.43
C GLY A 225 14.70 -7.50 13.53
N ARG A 226 13.96 -6.41 13.55
CA ARG A 226 12.65 -6.27 12.90
C ARG A 226 12.56 -4.97 12.12
N GLY A 227 11.58 -4.88 11.23
CA GLY A 227 11.38 -3.69 10.41
C GLY A 227 10.04 -3.63 9.72
N ALA A 228 9.88 -2.60 8.91
CA ALA A 228 8.76 -2.39 8.00
C ALA A 228 9.33 -2.33 6.57
N THR A 229 9.85 -3.46 6.08
CA THR A 229 10.40 -3.59 4.72
C THR A 229 9.34 -3.28 3.67
N GLU A 230 9.73 -2.74 2.52
CA GLU A 230 8.83 -2.41 1.40
C GLU A 230 9.14 -3.27 0.16
N ILE A 231 8.09 -3.76 -0.49
CA ILE A 231 8.16 -4.49 -1.77
C ILE A 231 7.15 -3.92 -2.76
N ASP A 232 7.65 -3.47 -3.90
CA ASP A 232 6.87 -2.79 -4.93
C ASP A 232 6.64 -3.74 -6.12
N ILE A 233 5.38 -4.07 -6.39
CA ILE A 233 4.95 -4.98 -7.48
C ILE A 233 4.55 -4.15 -8.70
N ILE A 234 3.91 -3.01 -8.47
CA ILE A 234 3.62 -2.00 -9.47
C ILE A 234 3.96 -0.65 -8.87
N GLU A 235 4.86 0.07 -9.53
CA GLU A 235 4.91 1.53 -9.51
C GLU A 235 4.92 1.98 -10.97
N ALA A 236 3.73 2.22 -11.52
CA ALA A 236 3.64 2.52 -12.95
C ALA A 236 3.82 4.01 -13.22
N MET A 237 4.46 4.29 -14.35
CA MET A 237 4.60 5.61 -14.92
C MET A 237 4.06 5.58 -16.36
N PRO A 238 2.83 6.07 -16.59
CA PRO A 238 2.35 6.33 -17.94
C PRO A 238 3.07 7.52 -18.56
N GLY A 239 3.06 7.59 -19.89
CA GLY A 239 3.67 8.68 -20.62
C GLY A 239 4.12 8.26 -22.03
N GLY A 240 4.20 9.23 -22.93
CA GLY A 240 4.82 9.04 -24.24
C GLY A 240 6.30 8.69 -24.11
N THR A 241 6.92 8.20 -25.19
CA THR A 241 8.32 7.78 -25.27
C THR A 241 9.30 8.95 -25.09
N HIS A 242 9.35 9.51 -23.89
CA HIS A 242 10.44 10.34 -23.41
C HIS A 242 11.43 9.42 -22.71
N ARG A 243 12.71 9.53 -23.07
CA ARG A 243 13.77 8.90 -22.27
C ARG A 243 13.74 9.61 -20.93
N LEU A 244 13.34 8.91 -19.87
CA LEU A 244 13.58 9.41 -18.53
C LEU A 244 15.05 9.77 -18.42
N GLN A 245 15.32 10.92 -17.79
CA GLN A 245 16.63 11.53 -17.68
C GLN A 245 17.68 10.45 -17.48
N GLN A 246 18.64 10.39 -18.40
CA GLN A 246 19.81 9.56 -18.18
C GLN A 246 20.48 10.09 -16.90
N PRO A 247 20.92 9.24 -15.95
CA PRO A 247 21.89 9.65 -14.95
C PRO A 247 23.00 10.38 -15.70
N ALA A 248 23.41 11.54 -15.19
CA ALA A 248 24.13 12.54 -15.97
C ALA A 248 25.47 11.98 -16.49
N LEU A 249 25.43 11.41 -17.69
CA LEU A 249 26.58 10.82 -18.36
C LEU A 249 27.50 11.94 -18.81
N GLY A 250 28.75 11.91 -18.35
CA GLY A 250 29.75 12.88 -18.78
C GLY A 250 29.76 14.21 -18.01
N LEU A 251 29.11 14.30 -16.83
CA LEU A 251 29.59 15.26 -15.83
C LEU A 251 31.03 14.85 -15.52
N GLY A 252 32.02 15.74 -15.66
CA GLY A 252 33.45 15.41 -15.62
C GLY A 252 33.97 14.70 -14.34
N HIS A 253 33.10 14.42 -13.37
CA HIS A 253 33.38 13.59 -12.19
C HIS A 253 32.92 12.11 -12.31
N CYS A 254 31.99 11.78 -13.22
CA CYS A 254 31.55 10.39 -13.41
C CYS A 254 32.55 9.60 -14.28
N PRO A 255 32.76 8.29 -14.01
CA PRO A 255 33.53 7.43 -14.89
C PRO A 255 32.95 7.41 -16.32
N ALA A 256 33.83 7.32 -17.32
CA ALA A 256 33.41 7.15 -18.71
C ALA A 256 32.74 5.78 -18.89
N VAL A 257 31.54 5.77 -19.46
CA VAL A 257 30.79 4.53 -19.74
C VAL A 257 30.62 4.36 -21.26
N PRO A 258 30.87 3.15 -21.82
CA PRO A 258 30.67 2.90 -23.24
C PRO A 258 29.22 3.22 -23.67
N PRO A 259 28.99 3.86 -24.84
CA PRO A 259 27.64 4.15 -25.34
C PRO A 259 26.74 2.91 -25.43
N SER A 260 27.31 1.74 -25.74
CA SER A 260 26.57 0.47 -25.78
C SER A 260 26.02 0.03 -24.42
N GLU A 261 26.68 0.39 -23.32
CA GLU A 261 26.19 0.10 -21.96
C GLU A 261 25.11 1.09 -21.54
N VAL A 262 25.24 2.36 -21.95
CA VAL A 262 24.21 3.39 -21.77
C VAL A 262 22.92 2.98 -22.47
N ASP A 263 23.02 2.47 -23.69
CA ASP A 263 21.86 2.13 -24.50
C ASP A 263 21.03 0.99 -23.92
N LYS A 264 21.68 0.06 -23.20
CA LYS A 264 21.00 -1.04 -22.48
C LYS A 264 20.15 -0.57 -21.31
N LEU A 265 20.41 0.62 -20.81
CA LEU A 265 19.75 1.16 -19.62
C LEU A 265 18.70 2.23 -19.95
N ARG A 266 18.37 2.39 -21.24
CA ARG A 266 17.36 3.34 -21.69
C ARG A 266 15.98 2.89 -21.21
N MET A 267 15.43 3.66 -20.28
CA MET A 267 14.06 3.51 -19.81
C MET A 267 13.10 4.08 -20.86
N SER A 268 12.01 3.38 -21.14
CA SER A 268 10.95 3.82 -22.06
C SER A 268 9.60 3.82 -21.34
N LEU A 269 8.78 4.84 -21.58
CA LEU A 269 7.42 4.90 -21.06
C LEU A 269 6.41 4.34 -22.09
N PRO A 270 5.26 3.80 -21.63
CA PRO A 270 4.91 3.59 -20.23
C PRO A 270 5.75 2.48 -19.59
N MET A 271 6.04 2.59 -18.30
CA MET A 271 6.80 1.58 -17.56
C MET A 271 6.19 1.24 -16.20
N VAL A 272 6.61 0.12 -15.65
CA VAL A 272 6.38 -0.28 -14.27
C VAL A 272 7.71 -0.56 -13.59
N ALA A 273 7.93 0.07 -12.45
CA ALA A 273 9.03 -0.29 -11.56
C ALA A 273 8.59 -1.39 -10.59
N THR A 274 9.50 -2.31 -10.32
CA THR A 274 9.39 -3.31 -9.26
C THR A 274 10.61 -3.20 -8.36
N ALA A 275 10.44 -3.34 -7.05
CA ALA A 275 11.53 -3.09 -6.11
C ALA A 275 11.42 -3.91 -4.82
N LEU A 276 12.58 -4.12 -4.19
CA LEU A 276 12.71 -4.46 -2.78
C LEU A 276 13.54 -3.34 -2.15
N GLN A 277 12.98 -2.68 -1.14
CA GLN A 277 13.73 -1.69 -0.37
C GLN A 277 14.29 -2.35 0.88
N ALA A 278 15.56 -2.07 1.19
CA ALA A 278 16.29 -2.79 2.22
C ALA A 278 17.27 -1.91 2.98
N ALA A 279 17.41 -2.23 4.26
CA ALA A 279 18.33 -1.57 5.17
C ALA A 279 19.04 -2.58 6.11
N PRO A 280 20.32 -2.33 6.46
CA PRO A 280 21.13 -1.19 6.04
C PRO A 280 21.51 -1.27 4.55
N GLY A 281 21.54 -0.13 3.87
CA GLY A 281 22.07 -0.01 2.51
C GLY A 281 23.59 -0.02 2.49
N VAL A 282 24.20 -0.21 1.32
CA VAL A 282 25.65 -0.14 1.16
C VAL A 282 26.14 1.25 1.61
N PRO A 283 27.11 1.34 2.54
CA PRO A 283 27.43 2.60 3.22
C PRO A 283 27.81 3.75 2.28
N ARG A 284 27.57 4.99 2.73
CA ARG A 284 27.93 6.18 1.96
C ARG A 284 29.43 6.24 1.71
N GLY A 285 29.81 6.54 0.46
CA GLY A 285 31.19 6.89 0.12
C GLY A 285 32.18 5.72 0.18
N VAL A 286 31.69 4.49 0.16
CA VAL A 286 32.52 3.31 -0.13
C VAL A 286 32.71 3.15 -1.62
N ASP A 287 33.82 2.55 -2.04
CA ASP A 287 34.22 2.44 -3.44
C ASP A 287 33.23 1.62 -4.29
N GLN A 288 32.45 0.74 -3.64
CA GLN A 288 31.46 -0.15 -4.26
C GLN A 288 30.14 0.59 -4.59
N ARG A 289 29.81 1.68 -3.88
CA ARG A 289 28.57 2.43 -4.10
C ARG A 289 28.77 3.40 -5.28
N PRO A 290 27.81 3.52 -6.22
CA PRO A 290 27.91 4.50 -7.29
C PRO A 290 27.95 5.92 -6.70
N GLN A 291 28.72 6.80 -7.33
CA GLN A 291 28.62 8.23 -7.01
C GLN A 291 27.24 8.75 -7.40
N GLN A 292 26.76 9.77 -6.68
CA GLN A 292 25.44 10.36 -6.93
C GLN A 292 25.34 10.81 -8.40
N MET A 293 24.24 10.45 -9.07
CA MET A 293 23.99 10.71 -10.50
C MET A 293 24.90 9.96 -11.50
N CYS A 294 25.84 9.12 -11.05
CA CYS A 294 26.69 8.31 -11.93
C CYS A 294 26.14 6.90 -12.11
N LEU A 295 26.47 6.27 -13.24
CA LEU A 295 26.22 4.85 -13.43
C LEU A 295 27.09 3.98 -12.52
N PRO A 296 26.60 2.78 -12.11
CA PRO A 296 27.41 1.83 -11.39
C PRO A 296 28.67 1.44 -12.17
N ASP A 297 29.84 1.46 -11.50
CA ASP A 297 31.02 0.79 -12.04
C ASP A 297 30.80 -0.72 -11.94
N TRP A 298 30.50 -1.36 -13.06
CA TRP A 298 30.26 -2.79 -13.14
C TRP A 298 31.47 -3.67 -12.76
N ASN A 299 32.64 -3.09 -12.51
CA ASN A 299 33.81 -3.81 -12.00
C ASN A 299 33.99 -3.68 -10.47
N ARG A 300 33.53 -2.58 -9.86
CA ARG A 300 33.60 -2.33 -8.41
C ARG A 300 32.31 -2.71 -7.66
N GLN A 301 31.18 -2.66 -8.37
CA GLN A 301 29.83 -3.20 -8.13
C GLN A 301 29.19 -3.01 -6.74
N TRP A 302 28.04 -2.34 -6.76
CA TRP A 302 27.08 -2.25 -5.66
C TRP A 302 26.24 -3.54 -5.50
N TYR A 303 25.74 -4.08 -6.62
CA TYR A 303 25.05 -5.38 -6.71
C TYR A 303 25.39 -6.09 -8.03
N LYS A 304 26.30 -7.07 -7.98
CA LYS A 304 26.85 -7.72 -9.18
C LYS A 304 25.79 -8.35 -10.10
N GLU A 305 24.80 -8.97 -9.48
CA GLU A 305 23.77 -9.78 -10.14
C GLU A 305 22.70 -8.91 -10.84
N LEU A 306 22.67 -7.61 -10.53
CA LEU A 306 21.77 -6.62 -11.12
C LEU A 306 22.36 -5.92 -12.35
N LYS A 307 23.45 -6.45 -12.94
CA LYS A 307 23.95 -5.93 -14.21
C LYS A 307 22.97 -6.26 -15.33
N GLN A 308 22.57 -5.25 -16.10
CA GLN A 308 21.63 -5.45 -17.22
C GLN A 308 22.11 -6.53 -18.21
N GLY A 309 21.17 -7.35 -18.67
CA GLY A 309 21.43 -8.49 -19.56
C GLY A 309 21.72 -9.81 -18.85
N THR A 310 21.67 -9.84 -17.51
CA THR A 310 21.60 -11.09 -16.76
C THR A 310 20.23 -11.74 -16.96
N SER A 311 20.14 -12.67 -17.91
CA SER A 311 18.88 -13.39 -18.20
C SER A 311 18.26 -14.14 -17.00
N PRO A 312 19.00 -14.55 -15.94
CA PRO A 312 18.38 -15.03 -14.72
C PRO A 312 17.60 -13.94 -13.98
N THR A 313 18.10 -12.71 -13.97
CA THR A 313 17.58 -11.55 -13.21
C THR A 313 16.47 -10.83 -13.96
N TYR A 314 16.67 -10.53 -15.25
CA TYR A 314 15.77 -9.67 -16.04
C TYR A 314 14.95 -10.47 -17.05
N GLY A 315 13.69 -10.07 -17.21
CA GLY A 315 12.82 -10.53 -18.28
C GLY A 315 13.19 -9.97 -19.64
N THR A 316 12.92 -10.71 -20.71
CA THR A 316 13.12 -10.22 -22.09
C THR A 316 11.84 -9.74 -22.77
N ASP A 317 10.68 -10.22 -22.33
CA ASP A 317 9.38 -9.90 -22.95
C ASP A 317 9.01 -8.42 -22.88
N TYR A 318 9.48 -7.72 -21.84
CA TYR A 318 9.11 -6.33 -21.55
C TYR A 318 10.31 -5.38 -21.48
N ASN A 319 11.43 -5.77 -22.11
CA ASN A 319 12.67 -4.99 -22.10
C ASN A 319 13.07 -4.52 -20.69
N SER A 320 13.05 -5.45 -19.74
CA SER A 320 13.34 -5.19 -18.33
C SER A 320 14.77 -4.68 -18.16
N THR A 321 14.96 -3.62 -17.38
CA THR A 321 16.27 -2.99 -17.12
C THR A 321 16.42 -2.64 -15.63
N PRO A 322 17.64 -2.49 -15.09
CA PRO A 322 17.85 -1.97 -13.74
C PRO A 322 17.24 -0.57 -13.60
N ASN A 323 16.59 -0.30 -12.46
CA ASN A 323 16.05 1.02 -12.16
C ASN A 323 17.15 1.93 -11.59
N MET A 324 17.76 2.72 -12.48
CA MET A 324 18.89 3.57 -12.14
C MET A 324 18.56 4.86 -11.39
N ASN A 325 17.29 5.22 -11.33
CA ASN A 325 16.85 6.39 -10.57
C ASN A 325 16.59 6.06 -9.10
N PHE A 326 16.67 4.78 -8.75
CA PHE A 326 16.23 4.28 -7.46
C PHE A 326 17.30 3.38 -6.84
N TRP A 327 18.43 4.02 -6.48
CA TRP A 327 19.53 3.34 -5.79
C TRP A 327 19.46 3.45 -4.25
N GLY A 328 18.38 4.02 -3.71
CA GLY A 328 18.19 4.27 -2.28
C GLY A 328 18.81 5.57 -1.77
N ASP A 329 18.53 5.90 -0.51
CA ASP A 329 18.71 7.23 0.06
C ASP A 329 19.73 7.26 1.20
N TYR A 330 20.26 8.47 1.46
CA TYR A 330 21.05 8.74 2.65
C TYR A 330 20.27 9.60 3.65
N PHE A 331 20.10 9.07 4.84
CA PHE A 331 19.57 9.81 5.99
C PHE A 331 20.75 10.33 6.81
N PRO A 332 21.02 11.65 6.82
CA PRO A 332 22.14 12.21 7.57
C PRO A 332 21.94 12.06 9.07
N PHE A 333 23.02 12.31 9.83
CA PHE A 333 22.98 12.32 11.29
C PHE A 333 21.90 13.29 11.80
N HIS A 334 21.07 12.80 12.73
CA HIS A 334 20.16 13.61 13.52
C HIS A 334 20.45 13.36 15.01
N PRO A 335 20.23 14.33 15.92
CA PRO A 335 20.45 14.11 17.34
C PRO A 335 19.69 12.87 17.83
N GLY A 336 20.43 11.81 18.19
CA GLY A 336 19.88 10.52 18.63
C GLY A 336 20.01 9.36 17.63
N HIS A 337 20.41 9.59 16.37
CA HIS A 337 20.56 8.54 15.35
C HIS A 337 21.79 8.76 14.44
N PRO A 338 22.68 7.76 14.25
CA PRO A 338 23.76 7.86 13.28
C PRO A 338 23.21 7.88 11.85
N GLY A 339 23.98 8.52 10.96
CA GLY A 339 23.62 8.61 9.55
C GLY A 339 23.58 7.22 8.91
N MET A 340 22.59 6.98 8.06
CA MET A 340 22.25 5.65 7.55
C MET A 340 21.96 5.70 6.05
N HIS A 341 22.37 4.66 5.33
CA HIS A 341 21.91 4.44 3.96
C HIS A 341 20.78 3.41 3.90
N THR A 342 19.86 3.60 2.97
CA THR A 342 18.93 2.59 2.47
C THR A 342 19.27 2.27 1.02
N ASP A 343 18.89 1.08 0.57
CA ASP A 343 19.03 0.67 -0.82
C ASP A 343 17.68 0.23 -1.37
N ALA A 344 17.45 0.47 -2.66
CA ALA A 344 16.35 -0.11 -3.41
C ALA A 344 16.92 -1.02 -4.52
N VAL A 345 16.60 -2.31 -4.44
CA VAL A 345 16.94 -3.31 -5.46
C VAL A 345 15.78 -3.34 -6.44
N SER A 346 15.92 -2.64 -7.56
CA SER A 346 14.79 -2.32 -8.44
C SER A 346 15.09 -2.53 -9.93
N ALA A 347 14.03 -2.85 -10.68
CA ALA A 347 14.00 -2.93 -12.12
C ALA A 347 12.82 -2.13 -12.69
N VAL A 348 12.95 -1.67 -13.92
CA VAL A 348 11.86 -1.09 -14.70
C VAL A 348 11.57 -1.91 -15.95
N ASN A 349 10.30 -1.99 -16.30
CA ASN A 349 9.79 -2.85 -17.36
C ASN A 349 8.82 -2.05 -18.23
N VAL A 350 8.91 -2.18 -19.55
CA VAL A 350 8.01 -1.49 -20.48
C VAL A 350 6.63 -2.12 -20.42
N LEU A 351 5.62 -1.32 -20.11
CA LEU A 351 4.23 -1.78 -20.08
C LEU A 351 3.66 -1.82 -21.51
N PRO A 352 2.89 -2.86 -21.87
CA PRO A 352 2.13 -2.83 -23.10
C PRO A 352 1.01 -1.77 -22.98
N GLN A 353 0.63 -1.15 -24.09
CA GLN A 353 -0.48 -0.19 -24.13
C GLN A 353 -1.79 -0.79 -23.60
N SER A 354 -1.97 -2.10 -23.78
CA SER A 354 -3.13 -2.86 -23.29
C SER A 354 -3.28 -2.85 -21.76
N ALA A 355 -2.19 -2.58 -21.01
CA ALA A 355 -2.24 -2.43 -19.55
C ALA A 355 -3.19 -1.32 -19.07
N PHE A 356 -3.52 -0.37 -19.96
CA PHE A 356 -4.39 0.77 -19.70
C PHE A 356 -5.78 0.63 -20.32
N THR A 357 -6.01 -0.41 -21.12
CA THR A 357 -7.29 -0.64 -21.83
C THR A 357 -7.91 -2.00 -21.55
N GLY A 358 -7.24 -2.86 -20.77
CA GLY A 358 -7.71 -4.20 -20.43
C GLY A 358 -7.05 -4.72 -19.14
N GLN A 359 -7.58 -5.85 -18.67
CA GLN A 359 -7.06 -6.52 -17.47
C GLN A 359 -5.75 -7.24 -17.77
N HIS A 360 -4.78 -7.07 -16.87
CA HIS A 360 -3.49 -7.74 -16.88
C HIS A 360 -3.19 -8.33 -15.51
N VAL A 361 -2.49 -9.46 -15.46
CA VAL A 361 -2.17 -10.14 -14.20
C VAL A 361 -0.76 -9.75 -13.75
N TYR A 362 -0.69 -8.97 -12.67
CA TYR A 362 0.53 -8.59 -11.98
C TYR A 362 0.74 -9.53 -10.80
N ARG A 363 1.90 -10.15 -10.73
CA ARG A 363 2.14 -11.25 -9.79
C ARG A 363 3.52 -11.18 -9.18
N MET A 364 3.59 -11.48 -7.89
CA MET A 364 4.82 -11.63 -7.14
C MET A 364 4.84 -12.99 -6.46
N GLU A 365 5.88 -13.78 -6.71
CA GLU A 365 6.23 -14.93 -5.89
C GLU A 365 7.36 -14.55 -4.95
N TRP A 366 7.17 -14.82 -3.67
CA TRP A 366 8.04 -14.43 -2.58
C TRP A 366 8.37 -15.65 -1.74
N LYS A 367 9.67 -15.89 -1.55
CA LYS A 367 10.22 -16.84 -0.58
C LYS A 367 11.12 -16.09 0.38
N THR A 368 10.92 -16.31 1.67
CA THR A 368 11.52 -15.48 2.72
C THR A 368 12.92 -15.97 3.15
N GLY A 369 13.63 -15.13 3.92
CA GLY A 369 14.85 -15.51 4.64
C GLY A 369 16.15 -15.47 3.81
N PRO A 370 17.26 -16.00 4.35
CA PRO A 370 18.60 -15.87 3.77
C PRO A 370 18.82 -16.69 2.47
N ASN A 371 17.94 -17.65 2.18
CA ASN A 371 17.93 -18.44 0.94
C ASN A 371 16.63 -18.21 0.14
N GLY A 372 16.03 -17.03 0.36
CA GLY A 372 14.80 -16.59 -0.28
C GLY A 372 14.99 -16.05 -1.69
N TYR A 373 13.91 -15.54 -2.26
CA TYR A 373 13.90 -14.76 -3.50
C TYR A 373 12.60 -13.99 -3.65
N LEU A 374 12.60 -13.04 -4.58
CA LEU A 374 11.41 -12.42 -5.15
C LEU A 374 11.40 -12.63 -6.67
N LEU A 375 10.25 -13.00 -7.22
CA LEU A 375 10.02 -13.12 -8.65
C LEU A 375 8.77 -12.33 -9.02
N PHE A 376 8.93 -11.33 -9.88
CA PHE A 376 7.84 -10.52 -10.41
C PHE A 376 7.51 -10.98 -11.84
N THR A 377 6.22 -11.18 -12.12
CA THR A 377 5.71 -11.55 -13.44
C THR A 377 4.54 -10.66 -13.86
N LEU A 378 4.44 -10.41 -15.16
CA LEU A 378 3.31 -9.75 -15.83
C LEU A 378 2.77 -10.72 -16.88
N ASP A 379 1.50 -11.10 -16.78
CA ASP A 379 0.86 -12.10 -17.64
C ASP A 379 1.67 -13.41 -17.75
N GLY A 380 2.22 -13.86 -16.62
CA GLY A 380 3.04 -15.07 -16.53
C GLY A 380 4.45 -14.96 -17.13
N LYS A 381 4.84 -13.78 -17.62
CA LYS A 381 6.18 -13.52 -18.15
C LYS A 381 7.02 -12.80 -17.12
N LYS A 382 8.26 -13.25 -16.93
CA LYS A 382 9.19 -12.67 -15.96
C LYS A 382 9.46 -11.20 -16.28
N GLN A 383 9.44 -10.37 -15.24
CA GLN A 383 9.88 -8.98 -15.25
C GLN A 383 11.23 -8.87 -14.54
N PHE A 384 11.27 -9.32 -13.28
CA PHE A 384 12.45 -9.17 -12.43
C PHE A 384 12.55 -10.32 -11.41
N TYR A 385 13.77 -10.76 -11.14
CA TYR A 385 14.08 -11.81 -10.18
C TYR A 385 15.20 -11.33 -9.25
N ILE A 386 14.91 -11.29 -7.96
CA ILE A 386 15.86 -10.92 -6.91
C ILE A 386 16.21 -12.20 -6.15
N ASN A 387 17.43 -12.69 -6.32
CA ASN A 387 17.96 -13.76 -5.48
C ASN A 387 18.37 -13.19 -4.12
N ALA A 388 18.19 -13.95 -3.04
CA ALA A 388 18.70 -13.53 -1.72
C ALA A 388 20.20 -13.17 -1.75
N THR A 389 21.01 -13.84 -2.58
CA THR A 389 22.44 -13.53 -2.76
C THR A 389 22.74 -12.09 -3.18
N VAL A 390 21.76 -11.39 -3.77
CA VAL A 390 21.87 -9.96 -4.07
C VAL A 390 22.06 -9.14 -2.79
N ILE A 391 21.32 -9.47 -1.73
CA ILE A 391 21.25 -8.64 -0.51
C ILE A 391 21.89 -9.29 0.72
N THR A 392 22.04 -10.61 0.75
CA THR A 392 22.64 -11.37 1.86
C THR A 392 24.16 -11.46 1.76
N LYS A 393 24.74 -11.10 0.62
CA LYS A 393 26.16 -11.37 0.37
C LYS A 393 27.05 -10.43 1.16
N ASP A 394 27.80 -11.03 2.09
CA ASP A 394 28.98 -10.45 2.70
C ASP A 394 29.96 -10.00 1.60
N MET A 395 30.19 -8.70 1.52
CA MET A 395 31.09 -8.09 0.56
C MET A 395 32.11 -7.23 1.31
N PRO A 396 33.42 -7.42 1.10
CA PRO A 396 34.42 -6.48 1.58
C PRO A 396 34.14 -5.10 1.00
N ILE A 397 34.11 -4.09 1.87
CA ILE A 397 33.93 -2.69 1.50
C ILE A 397 35.22 -1.92 1.78
N SER A 398 35.49 -0.94 0.92
CA SER A 398 36.70 -0.13 0.96
C SER A 398 36.38 1.35 0.76
N ARG A 399 37.28 2.22 1.21
CA ARG A 399 37.22 3.66 0.94
C ARG A 399 38.58 4.10 0.44
N ASN A 400 38.64 4.68 -0.75
CA ASN A 400 39.92 5.03 -1.41
C ASN A 400 40.83 3.81 -1.64
N ASN A 401 40.23 2.64 -1.86
CA ASN A 401 40.87 1.32 -1.94
C ASN A 401 41.43 0.76 -0.61
N ASP A 402 41.28 1.47 0.50
CA ASP A 402 41.64 0.94 1.82
C ASP A 402 40.48 0.10 2.36
N PRO A 403 40.70 -1.17 2.77
CA PRO A 403 39.65 -1.99 3.37
C PRO A 403 39.14 -1.38 4.68
N ILE A 404 37.82 -1.24 4.81
CA ILE A 404 37.19 -0.69 6.04
C ILE A 404 36.26 -1.70 6.75
N GLY A 405 35.99 -2.84 6.13
CA GLY A 405 35.21 -3.93 6.75
C GLY A 405 34.38 -4.70 5.74
N THR A 406 33.27 -5.29 6.20
CA THR A 406 32.35 -6.10 5.39
C THR A 406 30.94 -5.53 5.51
N MET A 407 30.21 -5.53 4.39
CA MET A 407 28.79 -5.18 4.36
C MET A 407 27.99 -6.13 5.25
N LEU A 408 27.08 -5.59 6.07
CA LEU A 408 26.24 -6.39 6.96
C LEU A 408 25.24 -7.25 6.15
N GLY A 409 25.13 -8.53 6.51
CA GLY A 409 24.17 -9.46 5.90
C GLY A 409 22.71 -9.07 6.14
N ARG A 410 21.95 -8.85 5.07
CA ARG A 410 20.48 -8.71 5.11
C ARG A 410 19.82 -10.03 4.76
N GLN A 411 18.50 -10.04 4.60
CA GLN A 411 17.74 -11.17 4.09
C GLN A 411 16.52 -10.71 3.31
N ILE A 412 15.95 -11.61 2.51
CA ILE A 412 14.61 -11.38 1.94
C ILE A 412 13.65 -11.32 3.14
N PRO A 413 12.77 -10.30 3.23
CA PRO A 413 12.00 -10.03 4.44
C PRO A 413 11.21 -11.25 4.91
N GLU A 414 11.06 -11.37 6.23
CA GLU A 414 10.27 -12.39 6.92
C GLU A 414 9.09 -11.79 7.70
N GLU A 415 8.95 -10.46 7.67
CA GLU A 415 7.88 -9.74 8.34
C GLU A 415 6.50 -10.17 7.79
N PRO A 416 5.44 -10.22 8.62
CA PRO A 416 4.07 -10.20 8.10
C PRO A 416 3.84 -8.87 7.38
N MET A 417 3.45 -8.94 6.10
CA MET A 417 3.25 -7.76 5.26
C MET A 417 1.78 -7.65 4.85
N TYR A 418 1.33 -6.41 4.65
CA TYR A 418 -0.04 -6.11 4.22
C TYR A 418 -0.05 -5.45 2.84
N ILE A 419 -1.20 -5.52 2.19
CA ILE A 419 -1.40 -5.09 0.80
C ILE A 419 -1.80 -3.62 0.76
N ILE A 420 -1.22 -2.88 -0.20
CA ILE A 420 -1.56 -1.49 -0.49
C ILE A 420 -1.85 -1.34 -1.99
N LEU A 421 -2.95 -0.64 -2.28
CA LEU A 421 -3.39 -0.28 -3.63
C LEU A 421 -3.68 1.23 -3.65
N ASN A 422 -3.03 2.00 -4.51
CA ASN A 422 -3.27 3.44 -4.56
C ASN A 422 -3.03 4.05 -5.94
N VAL A 423 -3.47 5.29 -6.10
CA VAL A 423 -3.01 6.18 -7.17
C VAL A 423 -2.42 7.42 -6.54
N ASP A 424 -1.15 7.67 -6.82
CA ASP A 424 -0.44 8.88 -6.42
C ASP A 424 -0.26 9.86 -7.58
N MET A 425 0.10 11.08 -7.21
CA MET A 425 0.47 12.15 -8.15
C MET A 425 1.57 12.98 -7.53
N SER A 426 2.74 13.04 -8.16
CA SER A 426 3.93 13.67 -7.57
C SER A 426 4.73 14.44 -8.62
N MET A 427 5.19 15.65 -8.25
CA MET A 427 6.10 16.40 -9.12
C MET A 427 7.49 15.74 -9.25
N ASN A 428 7.85 14.81 -8.37
CA ASN A 428 9.10 14.06 -8.45
C ASN A 428 8.95 12.77 -9.30
N TRP A 429 7.73 12.34 -9.64
CA TRP A 429 7.49 11.07 -10.31
C TRP A 429 6.40 11.17 -11.38
N GLY A 430 6.76 10.84 -12.63
CA GLY A 430 5.80 10.76 -13.73
C GLY A 430 5.31 12.11 -14.24
N TRP A 431 5.96 13.20 -13.84
CA TRP A 431 5.67 14.57 -14.24
C TRP A 431 6.87 15.11 -15.02
N GLN A 432 6.63 15.81 -16.14
CA GLN A 432 7.73 16.46 -16.86
C GLN A 432 8.21 17.68 -16.08
N ASP A 433 9.53 17.89 -16.01
CA ASP A 433 10.14 19.01 -15.28
C ASP A 433 9.45 20.33 -15.63
N CYS A 434 8.78 20.93 -14.64
CA CYS A 434 8.38 22.31 -14.74
C CYS A 434 9.65 23.16 -14.56
N GLU A 435 10.12 23.83 -15.62
CA GLU A 435 11.24 24.76 -15.47
C GLU A 435 10.84 25.86 -14.47
N HIS A 436 11.62 26.02 -13.40
CA HIS A 436 11.40 27.07 -12.40
C HIS A 436 11.21 28.43 -13.08
N GLY A 437 10.04 29.05 -12.90
CA GLY A 437 9.68 30.33 -13.49
C GLY A 437 8.73 30.28 -14.70
N LYS A 438 8.54 29.11 -15.35
CA LYS A 438 7.51 28.94 -16.38
C LYS A 438 6.16 28.58 -15.75
N CYS A 439 5.17 29.47 -15.90
CA CYS A 439 3.79 29.31 -15.39
C CYS A 439 3.68 28.94 -13.89
N GLY A 440 4.70 29.30 -13.10
CA GLY A 440 4.72 29.06 -11.65
C GLY A 440 4.70 27.59 -11.22
N CYS A 441 5.00 26.62 -12.10
CA CYS A 441 4.86 25.18 -11.81
C CYS A 441 3.45 24.80 -11.31
N CYS A 442 2.43 25.48 -11.81
CA CYS A 442 1.06 25.23 -11.38
C CYS A 442 0.57 23.84 -11.79
N THR A 443 -0.17 23.19 -10.89
CA THR A 443 -0.65 21.82 -11.02
C THR A 443 -2.16 21.72 -11.04
N ASP A 444 -2.87 22.84 -11.08
CA ASP A 444 -4.31 22.90 -10.96
C ASP A 444 -5.03 22.78 -12.31
N CYS A 445 -5.95 21.82 -12.42
CA CYS A 445 -6.82 21.66 -13.58
C CYS A 445 -7.92 22.73 -13.68
N SER A 446 -8.24 23.41 -12.59
CA SER A 446 -9.27 24.45 -12.54
C SER A 446 -8.78 25.83 -13.01
N ASP A 447 -7.47 26.09 -12.94
CA ASP A 447 -6.86 27.35 -13.36
C ASP A 447 -6.49 27.31 -14.86
N PRO A 448 -7.14 28.14 -15.71
CA PRO A 448 -6.84 28.23 -17.14
C PRO A 448 -5.41 28.65 -17.45
N LYS A 449 -4.72 29.35 -16.54
CA LYS A 449 -3.30 29.72 -16.69
C LYS A 449 -2.40 28.49 -16.64
N CYS A 450 -2.83 27.45 -15.93
CA CYS A 450 -2.08 26.22 -15.76
C CYS A 450 -2.36 25.26 -16.93
N THR A 451 -3.64 25.05 -17.26
CA THR A 451 -4.04 24.17 -18.37
C THR A 451 -3.72 24.74 -19.76
N GLY A 452 -3.67 26.07 -19.90
CA GLY A 452 -3.29 26.77 -21.14
C GLY A 452 -1.81 27.15 -21.23
N CYS A 453 -0.97 26.73 -20.28
CA CYS A 453 0.44 27.10 -20.23
C CYS A 453 1.22 26.48 -21.42
N PRO A 454 1.85 27.28 -22.30
CA PRO A 454 2.66 26.75 -23.39
C PRO A 454 3.87 25.90 -22.93
N GLY A 455 4.32 26.09 -21.68
CA GLY A 455 5.40 25.33 -21.06
C GLY A 455 4.97 24.04 -20.34
N LEU A 456 3.68 23.74 -20.24
CA LEU A 456 3.14 22.54 -19.57
C LEU A 456 2.03 21.86 -20.42
N PRO A 457 2.26 21.53 -21.71
CA PRO A 457 1.22 20.98 -22.58
C PRO A 457 0.65 19.64 -22.07
N TRP A 458 1.43 18.88 -21.29
CA TRP A 458 1.01 17.61 -20.71
C TRP A 458 -0.07 17.77 -19.62
N LEU A 459 -0.13 18.91 -18.92
CA LEU A 459 -1.10 19.15 -17.83
C LEU A 459 -2.53 19.24 -18.38
N GLY A 460 -2.73 19.94 -19.49
CA GLY A 460 -4.03 19.98 -20.16
C GLY A 460 -4.55 18.59 -20.54
N GLY A 461 -3.65 17.71 -21.02
CA GLY A 461 -3.97 16.30 -21.32
C GLY A 461 -4.31 15.49 -20.06
N LEU A 462 -3.58 15.67 -18.96
CA LEU A 462 -3.91 15.06 -17.67
C LEU A 462 -5.30 15.49 -17.20
N CYS A 463 -5.62 16.78 -17.27
CA CYS A 463 -6.91 17.30 -16.85
C CYS A 463 -8.07 16.77 -17.71
N GLN A 464 -7.85 16.59 -19.01
CA GLN A 464 -8.85 16.03 -19.92
C GLN A 464 -9.15 14.54 -19.68
N GLN A 465 -8.19 13.76 -19.16
CA GLN A 465 -8.41 12.34 -18.83
C GLN A 465 -9.02 12.10 -17.45
N LEU A 466 -9.13 13.13 -16.60
CA LEU A 466 -9.75 13.00 -15.29
C LEU A 466 -11.28 13.18 -15.38
N PRO A 467 -12.09 12.39 -14.64
CA PRO A 467 -11.68 11.35 -13.70
C PRO A 467 -11.13 10.08 -14.38
N ALA A 468 -10.17 9.42 -13.72
CA ALA A 468 -9.53 8.20 -14.22
C ALA A 468 -9.66 7.04 -13.21
N ASP A 469 -10.06 5.87 -13.70
CA ASP A 469 -10.32 4.67 -12.87
C ASP A 469 -9.21 3.65 -13.00
N TYR A 470 -8.60 3.30 -11.86
CA TYR A 470 -7.79 2.10 -11.70
C TYR A 470 -8.74 0.96 -11.33
N SER A 471 -8.95 0.01 -12.26
CA SER A 471 -9.97 -1.04 -12.14
C SER A 471 -9.33 -2.39 -11.85
N ILE A 472 -9.70 -2.98 -10.72
CA ILE A 472 -9.11 -4.21 -10.20
C ILE A 472 -10.20 -5.29 -10.17
N ASP A 473 -9.94 -6.38 -10.88
CA ASP A 473 -10.83 -7.53 -11.01
C ASP A 473 -10.80 -8.39 -9.75
N TYR A 474 -9.60 -8.74 -9.30
CA TYR A 474 -9.41 -9.53 -8.09
C TYR A 474 -8.03 -9.29 -7.48
N VAL A 475 -7.92 -9.61 -6.19
CA VAL A 475 -6.64 -9.77 -5.48
C VAL A 475 -6.64 -11.15 -4.82
N ARG A 476 -5.57 -11.93 -5.02
CA ARG A 476 -5.46 -13.30 -4.49
C ARG A 476 -4.10 -13.57 -3.89
N VAL A 477 -4.09 -14.34 -2.79
CA VAL A 477 -2.87 -14.84 -2.15
C VAL A 477 -2.89 -16.35 -2.06
N TYR A 478 -1.78 -16.97 -2.46
CA TYR A 478 -1.58 -18.41 -2.43
C TYR A 478 -0.38 -18.78 -1.59
N GLN A 479 -0.49 -19.86 -0.81
CA GLN A 479 0.61 -20.39 -0.01
C GLN A 479 0.75 -21.89 -0.21
N ARG A 480 1.91 -22.44 0.20
CA ARG A 480 2.13 -23.89 0.17
C ARG A 480 1.17 -24.57 1.13
N LYS A 481 0.60 -25.71 0.70
CA LYS A 481 -0.32 -26.49 1.51
C LYS A 481 0.28 -26.83 2.88
N GLY A 482 -0.43 -26.48 3.95
CA GLY A 482 0.00 -26.73 5.33
C GLY A 482 1.08 -25.78 5.87
N ALA A 483 1.44 -24.73 5.12
CA ALA A 483 2.37 -23.68 5.54
C ALA A 483 1.71 -22.30 5.52
N ARG A 484 0.43 -22.23 5.94
CA ARG A 484 -0.34 -20.99 5.95
C ARG A 484 0.22 -20.01 7.00
N ARG A 485 0.52 -18.79 6.57
CA ARG A 485 0.94 -17.66 7.41
C ARG A 485 0.16 -16.43 6.97
N THR A 486 -1.06 -16.26 7.50
CA THR A 486 -2.02 -15.20 7.14
C THR A 486 -2.39 -14.30 8.32
N GLU A 487 -1.52 -14.22 9.33
CA GLU A 487 -1.74 -13.42 10.54
C GLU A 487 -0.83 -12.18 10.53
N CYS A 488 -1.31 -11.07 11.10
CA CYS A 488 -0.53 -9.84 11.23
C CYS A 488 0.47 -9.84 12.39
N SER A 489 0.27 -10.73 13.38
CA SER A 489 1.15 -10.86 14.55
C SER A 489 1.42 -12.34 14.87
N PRO A 490 2.03 -13.09 13.93
CA PRO A 490 2.35 -14.49 14.15
C PRO A 490 3.39 -14.63 15.28
N LYS A 491 3.40 -15.77 15.97
CA LYS A 491 4.26 -16.01 17.14
C LYS A 491 5.76 -15.78 16.88
N ASP A 492 6.23 -16.11 15.68
CA ASP A 492 7.62 -15.97 15.29
C ASP A 492 7.99 -14.53 14.87
N PHE A 493 7.00 -13.69 14.50
CA PHE A 493 7.17 -12.28 14.13
C PHE A 493 6.05 -11.41 14.72
N PRO A 494 5.93 -11.32 16.07
CA PRO A 494 4.85 -10.58 16.70
C PRO A 494 4.94 -9.09 16.38
N THR A 495 3.79 -8.43 16.19
CA THR A 495 3.68 -6.99 15.90
C THR A 495 2.67 -6.28 16.81
N GLU A 496 1.68 -7.01 17.33
CA GLU A 496 0.51 -6.47 18.01
C GLU A 496 0.87 -5.67 19.28
N GLY A 497 1.70 -6.22 20.15
CA GLY A 497 2.13 -5.52 21.38
C GLY A 497 2.96 -4.26 21.11
N TRP A 498 3.72 -4.24 20.01
CA TRP A 498 4.46 -3.06 19.58
C TRP A 498 3.53 -1.97 19.06
N ILE A 499 2.57 -2.33 18.19
CA ILE A 499 1.59 -1.39 17.63
C ILE A 499 0.73 -0.79 18.75
N GLU A 500 0.24 -1.61 19.68
CA GLU A 500 -0.61 -1.16 20.78
C GLU A 500 0.13 -0.19 21.71
N SER A 501 1.37 -0.50 22.10
CA SER A 501 2.19 0.38 22.94
C SER A 501 2.65 1.67 22.25
N HIS A 502 2.47 1.79 20.93
CA HIS A 502 2.86 2.95 20.12
C HIS A 502 1.69 3.48 19.30
N LYS A 503 0.46 3.21 19.72
CA LYS A 503 -0.79 3.44 18.98
C LYS A 503 -0.87 4.83 18.32
N SER A 504 -0.49 5.87 19.06
CA SER A 504 -0.51 7.26 18.59
C SER A 504 0.32 7.51 17.32
N LYS A 505 1.35 6.70 17.05
CA LYS A 505 2.18 6.78 15.85
C LYS A 505 1.50 6.20 14.59
N TYR A 506 0.49 5.36 14.77
CA TYR A 506 -0.24 4.69 13.69
C TYR A 506 -1.53 5.44 13.30
N ASN A 507 -1.89 6.47 14.05
CA ASN A 507 -3.06 7.29 13.77
C ASN A 507 -2.82 8.14 12.51
N LEU A 508 -3.82 8.18 11.65
CA LEU A 508 -3.86 9.14 10.54
C LEU A 508 -4.26 10.51 11.07
N PRO A 509 -3.94 11.60 10.35
CA PRO A 509 -4.21 12.96 10.83
C PRO A 509 -5.67 13.19 11.27
N THR A 510 -6.63 12.54 10.62
CA THR A 510 -8.07 12.71 10.88
C THR A 510 -8.64 11.70 11.89
N SER A 511 -7.81 10.85 12.51
CA SER A 511 -8.23 9.77 13.40
C SER A 511 -7.54 9.83 14.77
N THR A 512 -8.25 9.34 15.79
CA THR A 512 -7.73 9.16 17.17
C THR A 512 -7.35 7.72 17.47
N GLU A 513 -7.71 6.81 16.58
CA GLU A 513 -7.53 5.36 16.68
C GLU A 513 -6.88 4.85 15.39
N PRO A 514 -6.03 3.81 15.43
CA PRO A 514 -5.41 3.31 14.20
C PRO A 514 -6.44 2.72 13.23
N LEU A 515 -7.39 1.93 13.74
CA LEU A 515 -8.48 1.38 12.95
C LEU A 515 -9.77 1.40 13.75
N LYS A 516 -10.86 1.81 13.11
CA LYS A 516 -12.20 1.60 13.61
C LYS A 516 -12.54 0.09 13.53
N PRO A 517 -13.14 -0.51 14.57
CA PRO A 517 -13.75 -1.84 14.42
C PRO A 517 -14.83 -1.83 13.35
N VAL A 518 -15.00 -2.99 12.73
CA VAL A 518 -15.91 -3.20 11.61
C VAL A 518 -17.34 -3.36 12.11
N LEU A 519 -18.25 -2.53 11.63
CA LEU A 519 -19.63 -2.53 12.11
C LEU A 519 -20.50 -3.56 11.40
N ALA A 520 -21.38 -4.23 12.13
CA ALA A 520 -22.36 -5.18 11.57
C ALA A 520 -23.72 -4.51 11.28
N GLY A 521 -23.70 -3.50 10.41
CA GLY A 521 -24.89 -2.73 10.00
C GLY A 521 -24.82 -1.27 10.44
N GLY A 522 -25.94 -0.56 10.36
CA GLY A 522 -26.08 0.81 10.82
C GLY A 522 -26.21 1.87 9.71
N ARG A 523 -26.18 1.48 8.42
CA ARG A 523 -26.59 2.38 7.33
C ARG A 523 -28.08 2.70 7.45
N ARG A 524 -28.47 3.95 7.18
CA ARG A 524 -29.89 4.32 7.02
C ARG A 524 -30.51 3.56 5.85
N CYS A 525 -31.72 3.07 6.06
CA CYS A 525 -32.45 2.32 5.05
C CYS A 525 -33.96 2.59 5.13
N SER A 526 -34.64 2.32 4.04
CA SER A 526 -36.11 2.26 3.96
C SER A 526 -36.60 0.84 3.68
N VAL A 527 -35.76 -0.02 3.09
CA VAL A 527 -36.10 -1.38 2.69
C VAL A 527 -34.92 -2.34 2.87
N ASP A 528 -35.21 -3.63 3.07
CA ASP A 528 -34.19 -4.68 3.27
C ASP A 528 -33.15 -4.75 2.12
N ALA A 529 -33.54 -4.40 0.90
CA ALA A 529 -32.65 -4.41 -0.27
C ALA A 529 -31.43 -3.49 -0.09
N GLU A 530 -31.57 -2.40 0.67
CA GLU A 530 -30.47 -1.47 0.97
C GLU A 530 -29.49 -2.03 2.02
N CYS A 531 -29.84 -3.15 2.65
CA CYS A 531 -29.08 -3.87 3.67
C CYS A 531 -28.58 -5.23 3.16
N GLY A 532 -28.27 -5.32 1.87
CA GLY A 532 -27.86 -6.57 1.21
C GLY A 532 -29.00 -7.57 1.01
N GLY A 533 -30.25 -7.16 1.23
CA GLY A 533 -31.45 -7.98 1.09
C GLY A 533 -31.57 -9.04 2.18
N SER A 534 -32.70 -9.75 2.16
CA SER A 534 -33.05 -10.75 3.18
C SER A 534 -32.04 -11.90 3.33
N GLY A 535 -31.09 -12.07 2.42
CA GLY A 535 -29.97 -13.00 2.55
C GLY A 535 -28.87 -12.53 3.51
N ARG A 536 -28.64 -11.21 3.62
CA ARG A 536 -27.47 -10.63 4.30
C ARG A 536 -27.84 -9.74 5.49
N GLY A 537 -28.94 -8.99 5.40
CA GLY A 537 -29.41 -8.09 6.45
C GLY A 537 -30.87 -7.68 6.25
N SER A 538 -31.40 -6.92 7.20
CA SER A 538 -32.75 -6.38 7.15
C SER A 538 -32.77 -4.92 7.61
N CYS A 539 -33.74 -4.16 7.09
CA CYS A 539 -33.98 -2.79 7.50
C CYS A 539 -34.91 -2.75 8.71
N ILE A 540 -34.35 -2.53 9.89
CA ILE A 540 -35.08 -2.54 11.15
C ILE A 540 -35.07 -1.12 11.71
N GLN A 541 -36.24 -0.52 11.87
CA GLN A 541 -36.40 0.85 12.39
C GLN A 541 -35.59 1.90 11.60
N GLY A 542 -35.50 1.73 10.27
CA GLY A 542 -34.79 2.65 9.39
C GLY A 542 -33.27 2.47 9.35
N LEU A 543 -32.74 1.38 9.93
CA LEU A 543 -31.31 1.07 9.98
C LEU A 543 -31.03 -0.38 9.55
N CYS A 544 -29.92 -0.59 8.86
CA CYS A 544 -29.49 -1.93 8.47
C CYS A 544 -29.00 -2.75 9.65
N GLN A 545 -29.51 -3.96 9.79
CA GLN A 545 -29.05 -4.95 10.75
C GLN A 545 -28.55 -6.19 10.01
N CYS A 546 -27.26 -6.49 10.17
CA CYS A 546 -26.65 -7.62 9.47
C CYS A 546 -26.92 -8.95 10.17
N LYS A 547 -27.06 -10.00 9.37
CA LYS A 547 -27.04 -11.38 9.86
C LYS A 547 -25.64 -11.75 10.34
N GLN A 548 -25.55 -12.84 11.10
CA GLN A 548 -24.32 -13.28 11.76
C GLN A 548 -23.13 -13.48 10.81
N ALA A 549 -23.35 -13.88 9.56
CA ALA A 549 -22.28 -14.10 8.58
C ALA A 549 -21.82 -12.81 7.85
N TRP A 550 -22.52 -11.68 8.05
CA TRP A 550 -22.34 -10.47 7.24
C TRP A 550 -22.02 -9.25 8.12
N THR A 551 -21.32 -8.29 7.52
CA THR A 551 -20.85 -7.06 8.16
C THR A 551 -20.76 -5.91 7.17
N GLY A 552 -20.30 -4.77 7.68
CA GLY A 552 -20.30 -3.47 7.02
C GLY A 552 -21.63 -2.74 7.24
N PRO A 553 -21.66 -1.42 7.00
CA PRO A 553 -22.84 -0.59 7.30
C PRO A 553 -24.09 -1.05 6.53
N ALA A 554 -23.92 -1.58 5.32
CA ALA A 554 -24.98 -2.09 4.45
C ALA A 554 -25.04 -3.63 4.36
N CYS A 555 -24.31 -4.37 5.21
CA CYS A 555 -24.28 -5.84 5.22
C CYS A 555 -23.83 -6.47 3.90
N LEU A 556 -22.92 -5.81 3.19
CA LEU A 556 -22.47 -6.23 1.86
C LEU A 556 -21.26 -7.15 1.89
N VAL A 557 -20.59 -7.30 3.04
CA VAL A 557 -19.30 -8.00 3.11
C VAL A 557 -19.39 -9.19 4.08
N PRO A 558 -18.85 -10.36 3.73
CA PRO A 558 -18.73 -11.48 4.67
C PRO A 558 -17.87 -11.10 5.88
N ARG A 559 -18.23 -11.60 7.06
CA ARG A 559 -17.38 -11.46 8.26
C ARG A 559 -16.14 -12.34 8.13
N VAL A 560 -14.97 -11.76 8.38
CA VAL A 560 -13.67 -12.44 8.32
C VAL A 560 -12.71 -11.88 9.37
N GLY A 561 -11.66 -12.65 9.68
CA GLY A 561 -10.59 -12.22 10.59
C GLY A 561 -11.13 -11.71 11.93
N ASN A 562 -10.64 -10.54 12.36
CA ASN A 562 -11.01 -9.96 13.65
C ASN A 562 -12.52 -9.68 13.79
N ALA A 563 -13.22 -9.41 12.67
CA ALA A 563 -14.66 -9.18 12.70
C ALA A 563 -15.49 -10.41 13.11
N LEU A 564 -14.93 -11.63 13.06
CA LEU A 564 -15.58 -12.83 13.60
C LEU A 564 -15.55 -12.85 15.14
N LYS A 565 -14.43 -12.42 15.72
CA LYS A 565 -14.17 -12.46 17.17
C LYS A 565 -14.90 -11.37 17.93
N CYS A 566 -15.23 -10.25 17.29
CA CYS A 566 -15.84 -9.12 17.99
C CYS A 566 -17.28 -9.35 18.50
N SER A 567 -17.97 -10.37 17.98
CA SER A 567 -19.42 -10.46 18.09
C SER A 567 -19.99 -10.85 19.46
N ALA A 568 -19.27 -11.57 20.34
CA ALA A 568 -19.86 -12.03 21.61
C ALA A 568 -19.89 -10.96 22.71
N LEU A 569 -18.85 -10.12 22.77
CA LEU A 569 -18.71 -9.09 23.81
C LEU A 569 -19.31 -7.74 23.38
N GLU A 570 -19.18 -7.35 22.11
CA GLU A 570 -19.78 -6.11 21.59
C GLU A 570 -21.31 -6.22 21.48
N ALA A 571 -21.85 -7.40 21.11
CA ALA A 571 -23.29 -7.61 21.01
C ALA A 571 -24.03 -7.56 22.36
N ALA A 572 -23.29 -7.61 23.47
CA ALA A 572 -23.83 -7.47 24.82
C ALA A 572 -23.77 -6.02 25.34
N LEU A 573 -22.86 -5.16 24.86
CA LEU A 573 -22.49 -3.96 25.63
C LEU A 573 -22.12 -2.68 24.86
N VAL A 574 -21.90 -2.69 23.54
CA VAL A 574 -21.27 -1.52 22.87
C VAL A 574 -22.21 -0.90 21.82
N GLY A 575 -22.65 0.33 22.11
CA GLY A 575 -22.92 1.32 21.08
C GLY A 575 -21.62 1.65 20.38
N GLY A 576 -21.62 1.55 19.06
CA GLY A 576 -20.40 1.72 18.27
C GLY A 576 -20.68 2.15 16.84
N GLY A 577 -21.95 2.41 16.52
CA GLY A 577 -22.39 2.97 15.27
C GLY A 577 -21.74 4.33 15.05
N ILE A 578 -21.31 4.55 13.81
CA ILE A 578 -20.87 5.85 13.33
C ILE A 578 -22.02 6.86 13.49
N CYS A 579 -21.75 8.00 14.10
CA CYS A 579 -22.70 9.08 14.33
C CYS A 579 -22.02 10.44 14.13
N SER A 580 -22.70 11.42 13.52
CA SER A 580 -22.14 12.77 13.46
C SER A 580 -22.51 13.57 14.71
N SER A 581 -21.61 14.46 15.16
CA SER A 581 -21.88 15.36 16.28
C SER A 581 -23.06 16.32 16.04
N GLU A 582 -23.50 16.46 14.79
CA GLU A 582 -24.64 17.29 14.39
C GLU A 582 -25.97 16.51 14.35
N SER A 583 -25.93 15.17 14.44
CA SER A 583 -27.08 14.25 14.33
C SER A 583 -27.06 13.23 15.49
N HIS A 584 -27.29 13.71 16.73
CA HIS A 584 -27.43 12.82 17.90
C HIS A 584 -28.56 11.77 17.76
N THR A 585 -29.47 11.96 16.80
CA THR A 585 -30.53 11.01 16.45
C THR A 585 -30.03 9.63 16.09
N ASP A 586 -28.82 9.53 15.51
CA ASP A 586 -28.29 8.25 15.05
C ASP A 586 -28.06 7.29 16.24
N CYS A 587 -27.85 7.80 17.45
CA CYS A 587 -27.66 6.99 18.66
C CYS A 587 -28.92 6.79 19.51
N GLY A 588 -30.09 7.10 18.95
CA GLY A 588 -31.36 7.04 19.68
C GLY A 588 -31.49 8.10 20.79
N ALA A 589 -30.76 9.21 20.70
CA ALA A 589 -30.77 10.27 21.73
C ALA A 589 -32.15 10.89 21.95
N VAL A 590 -32.96 11.00 20.90
CA VAL A 590 -34.36 11.48 21.01
C VAL A 590 -35.23 10.55 21.86
N GLN A 591 -34.84 9.28 21.96
CA GLN A 591 -35.53 8.25 22.74
C GLN A 591 -34.81 7.95 24.07
N GLY A 592 -33.71 8.66 24.38
CA GLY A 592 -32.89 8.43 25.56
C GLY A 592 -32.05 7.15 25.52
N HIS A 593 -31.94 6.50 24.36
CA HIS A 593 -31.26 5.21 24.23
C HIS A 593 -29.74 5.32 24.20
N GLY A 594 -29.20 6.49 23.87
CA GLY A 594 -27.77 6.73 23.76
C GLY A 594 -27.48 8.13 23.23
N TRP A 595 -26.22 8.47 23.07
CA TRP A 595 -25.80 9.75 22.49
C TRP A 595 -24.55 9.56 21.65
N CYS A 596 -24.38 10.41 20.65
CA CYS A 596 -23.13 10.45 19.91
C CYS A 596 -22.03 11.02 20.82
N VAL A 597 -20.98 10.24 21.08
CA VAL A 597 -19.72 10.80 21.57
C VAL A 597 -18.91 11.22 20.35
N ALA A 598 -18.58 12.50 20.28
CA ALA A 598 -17.58 12.96 19.33
C ALA A 598 -16.31 12.15 19.57
N VAL A 599 -15.69 11.66 18.49
CA VAL A 599 -14.29 11.22 18.56
C VAL A 599 -13.54 12.37 19.23
N ARG A 600 -12.95 12.14 20.41
CA ARG A 600 -12.15 13.15 21.11
C ARG A 600 -11.00 13.51 20.17
N THR A 601 -11.22 14.49 19.33
CA THR A 601 -10.14 15.22 18.70
C THR A 601 -9.69 16.17 19.79
N PRO A 602 -8.49 16.00 20.38
CA PRO A 602 -7.87 17.15 21.00
C PRO A 602 -7.99 18.34 20.05
N TRP A 603 -8.22 19.53 20.60
CA TRP A 603 -8.51 20.77 19.87
C TRP A 603 -7.45 21.19 18.81
N TRP A 604 -6.41 20.36 18.62
CA TRP A 604 -5.30 20.47 17.69
C TRP A 604 -5.30 19.42 16.56
N PHE A 605 -6.27 18.50 16.46
CA PHE A 605 -6.32 17.53 15.36
C PHE A 605 -6.94 18.09 14.07
N PRO A 606 -6.42 17.70 12.90
CA PRO A 606 -6.83 18.24 11.61
C PRO A 606 -8.32 18.07 11.26
N SER A 607 -8.85 19.06 10.54
CA SER A 607 -10.12 18.97 9.81
C SER A 607 -9.85 19.08 8.31
N GLN A 608 -10.49 18.21 7.53
CA GLN A 608 -10.40 18.26 6.07
C GLN A 608 -11.72 18.75 5.48
N GLU A 609 -11.59 19.64 4.51
CA GLU A 609 -12.69 20.21 3.75
C GLU A 609 -12.42 19.98 2.26
N ARG A 610 -13.46 19.54 1.55
CA ARG A 610 -13.48 19.35 0.12
C ARG A 610 -14.31 20.44 -0.51
N LYS A 611 -13.78 21.07 -1.56
CA LYS A 611 -14.54 22.02 -2.36
C LYS A 611 -15.42 21.23 -3.34
N LEU A 612 -16.72 21.43 -3.25
CA LEU A 612 -17.69 20.86 -4.17
C LEU A 612 -17.68 21.61 -5.50
N ALA A 613 -18.19 20.96 -6.55
CA ALA A 613 -18.23 21.52 -7.91
C ALA A 613 -19.05 22.83 -7.99
N ASP A 614 -19.99 23.05 -7.06
CA ASP A 614 -20.79 24.28 -6.95
C ASP A 614 -20.05 25.42 -6.22
N GLY A 615 -18.80 25.20 -5.81
CA GLY A 615 -17.96 26.17 -5.11
C GLY A 615 -18.15 26.19 -3.59
N THR A 616 -19.10 25.43 -3.04
CA THR A 616 -19.26 25.27 -1.60
C THR A 616 -18.20 24.32 -1.02
N TRP A 617 -18.04 24.32 0.30
CA TRP A 617 -17.12 23.40 0.98
C TRP A 617 -17.94 22.39 1.80
N THR A 618 -17.60 21.11 1.67
CA THR A 618 -18.06 20.05 2.58
C THR A 618 -16.92 19.62 3.47
N LYS A 619 -17.17 19.37 4.74
CA LYS A 619 -16.17 18.72 5.59
C LYS A 619 -16.07 17.25 5.17
N ALA A 620 -14.89 16.84 4.73
CA ALA A 620 -14.57 15.45 4.40
C ALA A 620 -13.57 14.98 5.43
N GLY A 621 -14.03 14.46 6.57
CA GLY A 621 -13.16 13.99 7.64
C GLY A 621 -13.13 14.92 8.85
N GLY A 622 -13.48 14.32 9.98
CA GLY A 622 -13.54 14.96 11.29
C GLY A 622 -14.52 14.21 12.17
N GLY A 623 -14.08 13.06 12.68
CA GLY A 623 -14.74 12.30 13.73
C GLY A 623 -16.19 11.92 13.45
N ASP A 624 -16.39 10.78 12.81
CA ASP A 624 -17.68 10.08 12.67
C ASP A 624 -18.31 9.61 13.98
N GLY A 625 -17.89 10.17 15.12
CA GLY A 625 -18.34 9.82 16.46
C GLY A 625 -18.37 8.32 16.73
N ARG A 626 -18.82 7.94 17.92
CA ARG A 626 -19.37 6.61 18.14
C ARG A 626 -20.61 6.78 19.00
N CYS A 627 -21.63 5.99 18.74
CA CYS A 627 -22.76 5.98 19.66
C CYS A 627 -22.36 5.42 21.00
N ARG A 628 -22.66 6.11 22.09
CA ARG A 628 -22.56 5.58 23.44
C ARG A 628 -23.96 5.26 23.94
N CYS A 629 -24.22 4.00 24.27
CA CYS A 629 -25.54 3.58 24.70
C CYS A 629 -25.79 3.84 26.18
N ALA A 630 -27.03 4.23 26.46
CA ALA A 630 -27.56 4.30 27.81
C ALA A 630 -27.76 2.88 28.38
N LYS A 631 -27.83 2.77 29.70
CA LYS A 631 -28.06 1.50 30.39
C LYS A 631 -29.33 0.79 29.91
N GLY A 632 -29.24 -0.52 29.71
CA GLY A 632 -30.35 -1.33 29.19
C GLY A 632 -30.57 -1.22 27.68
N HIS A 633 -29.68 -0.49 26.99
CA HIS A 633 -29.66 -0.35 25.54
C HIS A 633 -28.30 -0.77 24.99
N GLY A 634 -28.29 -1.22 23.74
CA GLY A 634 -27.07 -1.51 22.99
C GLY A 634 -27.34 -1.83 21.54
N GLY A 635 -26.41 -2.52 20.91
CA GLY A 635 -26.30 -2.53 19.45
C GLY A 635 -25.71 -1.21 18.92
N PRO A 636 -25.34 -1.14 17.62
CA PRO A 636 -24.51 -0.06 17.09
C PRO A 636 -25.06 1.34 17.41
N HIS A 637 -26.37 1.53 17.26
CA HIS A 637 -27.07 2.80 17.43
C HIS A 637 -27.94 2.86 18.69
N CYS A 638 -27.70 1.95 19.63
CA CYS A 638 -28.42 1.87 20.90
C CYS A 638 -29.92 1.52 20.81
N ALA A 639 -30.39 1.11 19.63
CA ALA A 639 -31.80 0.77 19.41
C ALA A 639 -32.22 -0.58 20.01
N LYS A 640 -31.28 -1.47 20.35
CA LYS A 640 -31.59 -2.79 20.92
C LYS A 640 -31.76 -2.67 22.42
N SER A 641 -32.92 -3.03 22.95
CA SER A 641 -33.07 -3.25 24.39
C SER A 641 -32.28 -4.49 24.81
N ILE A 642 -31.43 -4.33 25.82
CA ILE A 642 -30.60 -5.40 26.38
C ILE A 642 -31.05 -5.62 27.83
N PRO A 643 -31.18 -6.88 28.29
CA PRO A 643 -31.40 -7.16 29.70
C PRO A 643 -30.38 -6.40 30.55
N VAL A 644 -30.87 -5.65 31.53
CA VAL A 644 -30.02 -4.86 32.40
C VAL A 644 -29.29 -5.82 33.33
N ASP A 645 -28.08 -6.22 32.97
CA ASP A 645 -27.22 -6.98 33.88
C ASP A 645 -26.85 -6.05 35.06
N PRO A 646 -27.18 -6.39 36.32
CA PRO A 646 -26.85 -5.57 37.48
C PRO A 646 -25.35 -5.39 37.68
N CYS A 647 -24.51 -6.17 36.99
CA CYS A 647 -23.05 -6.06 37.01
C CYS A 647 -22.46 -5.10 35.97
N VAL A 648 -23.29 -4.37 35.22
CA VAL A 648 -22.85 -3.32 34.28
C VAL A 648 -22.94 -1.95 34.96
N PRO A 649 -21.82 -1.25 35.22
CA PRO A 649 -21.84 0.09 35.79
C PRO A 649 -22.55 1.10 34.87
N ASP A 650 -23.23 2.08 35.46
CA ASP A 650 -24.01 3.11 34.75
C ASP A 650 -23.17 3.97 33.77
N THR A 651 -21.86 3.97 33.94
CA THR A 651 -20.90 4.67 33.08
C THR A 651 -19.78 3.71 32.72
N PHE A 652 -19.84 3.09 31.54
CA PHE A 652 -18.68 2.40 30.99
C PHE A 652 -17.99 3.22 29.90
N VAL A 653 -16.69 2.93 29.74
CA VAL A 653 -15.59 3.63 29.05
C VAL A 653 -16.06 4.43 27.84
N ASP A 654 -15.58 5.67 27.73
CA ASP A 654 -15.76 6.46 26.52
C ASP A 654 -15.13 5.68 25.35
N PRO A 655 -15.88 5.25 24.32
CA PRO A 655 -15.36 4.39 23.24
C PRO A 655 -14.27 5.06 22.39
N VAL A 656 -13.93 6.31 22.71
CA VAL A 656 -12.83 7.09 22.14
C VAL A 656 -11.57 7.08 23.01
N MET A 657 -11.59 6.42 24.19
CA MET A 657 -10.43 6.33 25.07
C MET A 657 -9.29 5.58 24.36
N THR A 658 -8.14 6.23 24.37
CA THR A 658 -6.88 5.71 23.83
C THR A 658 -6.25 4.68 24.77
N GLY A 659 -5.18 4.02 24.32
CA GLY A 659 -4.43 3.04 25.12
C GLY A 659 -3.98 3.60 26.48
N ASP A 660 -3.38 4.80 26.50
CA ASP A 660 -2.90 5.44 27.72
C ASP A 660 -4.04 5.84 28.68
N GLU A 661 -5.16 6.36 28.14
CA GLU A 661 -6.34 6.72 28.95
C GLU A 661 -7.01 5.48 29.56
N LEU A 662 -7.00 4.38 28.82
CA LEU A 662 -7.52 3.11 29.32
C LEU A 662 -6.57 2.48 30.35
N ASP A 663 -5.26 2.47 30.09
CA ASP A 663 -4.29 1.93 31.03
C ASP A 663 -4.33 2.73 32.35
N ALA A 664 -4.49 4.05 32.29
CA ALA A 664 -4.73 4.88 33.47
C ALA A 664 -6.04 4.53 34.21
N LEU A 665 -7.12 4.22 33.47
CA LEU A 665 -8.39 3.77 34.07
C LEU A 665 -8.25 2.40 34.74
N ILE A 666 -7.56 1.46 34.08
CA ILE A 666 -7.26 0.13 34.62
C ILE A 666 -6.39 0.27 35.87
N ASP A 667 -5.35 1.09 35.83
CA ASP A 667 -4.51 1.41 36.98
C ASP A 667 -5.32 2.00 38.13
N GLU A 668 -6.25 2.92 37.85
CA GLU A 668 -7.15 3.48 38.87
C GLU A 668 -8.06 2.40 39.47
N MET A 669 -8.64 1.54 38.63
CA MET A 669 -9.49 0.43 39.07
C MET A 669 -8.71 -0.57 39.92
N CYS A 670 -7.48 -0.87 39.53
CA CYS A 670 -6.60 -1.82 40.19
C CYS A 670 -5.94 -1.28 41.45
N ALA A 671 -5.65 0.02 41.51
CA ALA A 671 -5.26 0.69 42.75
C ALA A 671 -6.38 0.63 43.81
N LYS A 672 -7.63 0.44 43.38
CA LYS A 672 -8.81 0.30 44.24
C LYS A 672 -9.25 -1.16 44.43
N ALA A 673 -8.50 -2.14 43.92
CA ALA A 673 -8.78 -3.56 44.10
C ALA A 673 -8.57 -3.95 45.58
N SER A 674 -9.53 -4.66 46.14
CA SER A 674 -9.59 -4.95 47.59
C SER A 674 -9.95 -6.40 47.90
N THR A 675 -10.45 -7.16 46.93
CA THR A 675 -10.78 -8.58 47.05
C THR A 675 -9.76 -9.44 46.29
N GLY A 676 -9.62 -10.71 46.68
CA GLY A 676 -8.74 -11.65 45.97
C GLY A 676 -9.07 -11.76 44.48
N ALA A 677 -10.36 -11.83 44.12
CA ALA A 677 -10.79 -11.87 42.73
C ALA A 677 -10.48 -10.58 41.95
N GLU A 678 -10.60 -9.41 42.59
CA GLU A 678 -10.20 -8.13 41.97
C GLU A 678 -8.68 -8.04 41.80
N LEU A 679 -7.91 -8.44 42.81
CA LEU A 679 -6.45 -8.44 42.77
C LEU A 679 -5.92 -9.44 41.73
N ASP A 680 -6.54 -10.61 41.60
CA ASP A 680 -6.19 -11.60 40.58
C ASP A 680 -6.53 -11.09 39.18
N ALA A 681 -7.72 -10.49 38.99
CA ALA A 681 -8.07 -9.84 37.72
C ALA A 681 -7.13 -8.67 37.39
N CYS A 682 -6.70 -7.90 38.39
CA CYS A 682 -5.74 -6.82 38.23
C CYS A 682 -4.32 -7.30 37.97
N ASN A 683 -3.88 -8.38 38.61
CA ASN A 683 -2.60 -9.02 38.31
C ASN A 683 -2.63 -9.64 36.91
N GLU A 684 -3.76 -10.18 36.48
CA GLU A 684 -3.91 -10.70 35.13
C GLU A 684 -3.80 -9.57 34.09
N VAL A 685 -4.52 -8.45 34.29
CA VAL A 685 -4.56 -7.30 33.37
C VAL A 685 -3.29 -6.44 33.40
N ASN A 686 -2.62 -6.30 34.56
CA ASN A 686 -1.42 -5.45 34.71
C ASN A 686 -0.10 -6.20 34.46
N TRP A 687 -0.06 -7.53 34.64
CA TRP A 687 1.21 -8.28 34.69
C TRP A 687 1.47 -9.15 33.46
N ARG A 688 0.53 -9.25 32.51
CA ARG A 688 0.70 -10.08 31.30
C ARG A 688 0.37 -9.27 30.04
N PRO A 689 1.29 -9.12 29.07
CA PRO A 689 0.84 -9.04 27.69
C PRO A 689 0.13 -10.37 27.43
N HIS A 690 -1.18 -10.36 27.27
CA HIS A 690 -2.06 -11.53 27.45
C HIS A 690 -1.92 -12.64 26.41
N TRP A 691 -0.79 -13.35 26.45
CA TRP A 691 -0.57 -14.62 25.81
C TRP A 691 -0.90 -15.73 26.81
N GLU A 692 -2.01 -16.45 26.60
CA GLU A 692 -2.04 -17.87 26.92
C GLU A 692 -2.15 -18.66 25.63
N GLN A 693 -1.57 -19.86 25.64
CA GLN A 693 -1.54 -20.74 24.47
C GLN A 693 -2.99 -21.12 24.08
N GLY A 694 -3.47 -20.52 22.99
CA GLY A 694 -4.84 -20.70 22.48
C GLY A 694 -5.80 -19.54 22.74
N GLY A 695 -5.38 -18.49 23.46
CA GLY A 695 -6.16 -17.27 23.66
C GLY A 695 -5.84 -16.24 22.57
N HIS A 696 -6.72 -16.06 21.59
CA HIS A 696 -6.70 -14.88 20.74
C HIS A 696 -6.98 -13.63 21.61
N LEU A 697 -6.40 -12.46 21.25
CA LEU A 697 -6.86 -11.20 21.83
C LEU A 697 -8.40 -11.15 21.81
N ALA A 698 -8.99 -10.56 22.84
CA ALA A 698 -10.28 -9.93 22.67
C ALA A 698 -10.07 -8.76 21.70
N GLN A 699 -10.16 -9.03 20.39
CA GLN A 699 -9.89 -8.07 19.31
C GLN A 699 -11.01 -7.02 19.15
N CYS A 700 -11.88 -6.88 20.16
CA CYS A 700 -12.59 -5.63 20.47
C CYS A 700 -11.70 -4.88 21.46
N GLY A 701 -11.13 -3.74 21.06
CA GLY A 701 -10.17 -3.01 21.90
C GLY A 701 -10.66 -2.76 23.32
N ALA A 702 -9.71 -2.59 24.26
CA ALA A 702 -9.82 -1.89 25.55
C ALA A 702 -10.94 -2.28 26.56
N PHE A 703 -12.17 -2.24 26.08
CA PHE A 703 -13.42 -2.56 26.73
C PHE A 703 -13.47 -3.94 27.42
N PRO A 704 -12.98 -5.06 26.83
CA PRO A 704 -12.88 -6.34 27.53
C PRO A 704 -11.99 -6.29 28.78
N ARG A 705 -10.88 -5.53 28.73
CA ARG A 705 -9.91 -5.41 29.84
C ARG A 705 -10.56 -4.71 31.04
N ALA A 706 -11.16 -3.54 30.82
CA ALA A 706 -11.90 -2.82 31.86
C ALA A 706 -13.13 -3.61 32.36
N TYR A 707 -13.86 -4.26 31.45
CA TYR A 707 -15.01 -5.11 31.79
C TYR A 707 -14.62 -6.29 32.68
N TRP A 708 -13.47 -6.92 32.41
CA TRP A 708 -12.94 -8.03 33.23
C TRP A 708 -12.73 -7.60 34.69
N VAL A 709 -12.01 -6.49 34.90
CA VAL A 709 -11.76 -5.94 36.24
C VAL A 709 -13.08 -5.50 36.92
N ALA A 710 -13.98 -4.83 36.19
CA ALA A 710 -15.28 -4.40 36.74
C ALA A 710 -16.21 -5.58 37.10
N SER A 711 -16.20 -6.65 36.31
CA SER A 711 -17.02 -7.84 36.54
C SER A 711 -16.55 -8.64 37.76
N ALA A 712 -15.23 -8.71 38.00
CA ALA A 712 -14.66 -9.36 39.18
C ALA A 712 -15.17 -8.72 40.48
N LYS A 713 -15.24 -7.38 40.51
CA LYS A 713 -15.80 -6.59 41.62
C LYS A 713 -17.27 -6.90 41.89
N CYS A 714 -18.09 -7.02 40.86
CA CYS A 714 -19.51 -7.36 41.03
C CYS A 714 -19.72 -8.80 41.54
N ARG A 715 -18.95 -9.77 41.01
CA ARG A 715 -19.03 -11.18 41.44
C ARG A 715 -18.61 -11.37 42.90
N ALA A 716 -17.66 -10.57 43.39
CA ALA A 716 -17.30 -10.54 44.80
C ALA A 716 -18.39 -9.95 45.69
N ALA A 717 -19.20 -9.02 45.18
CA ALA A 717 -20.32 -8.40 45.91
C ALA A 717 -21.61 -9.26 45.91
N ALA A 718 -21.81 -10.10 44.89
CA ALA A 718 -22.98 -10.97 44.74
C ALA A 718 -22.81 -12.38 45.35
N ALA A 719 -21.62 -12.74 45.84
CA ALA A 719 -21.38 -14.04 46.45
C ALA A 719 -22.10 -14.17 47.81
N PRO A 720 -22.93 -15.21 48.03
CA PRO A 720 -23.46 -15.50 49.36
C PRO A 720 -22.31 -15.84 50.31
N LYS A 721 -22.37 -15.34 51.55
CA LYS A 721 -21.40 -15.65 52.60
C LYS A 721 -21.26 -17.18 52.73
N PRO A 722 -20.04 -17.76 52.65
CA PRO A 722 -19.88 -19.21 52.68
C PRO A 722 -20.40 -19.76 54.01
N THR A 723 -21.32 -20.72 53.90
CA THR A 723 -21.73 -21.55 55.04
C THR A 723 -20.67 -22.65 55.17
N PRO A 724 -20.13 -22.93 56.36
CA PRO A 724 -19.09 -23.93 56.52
C PRO A 724 -19.59 -25.30 56.06
N GLU A 725 -18.92 -25.88 55.08
CA GLU A 725 -19.25 -27.17 54.48
C GLU A 725 -18.75 -28.32 55.37
N PRO A 726 -19.52 -29.40 55.57
CA PRO A 726 -19.10 -30.53 56.39
C PRO A 726 -18.02 -31.37 55.71
N THR A 727 -17.07 -31.83 56.51
CA THR A 727 -15.93 -32.67 56.14
C THR A 727 -16.36 -33.92 55.33
N PRO A 728 -15.85 -34.15 54.11
CA PRO A 728 -16.12 -35.36 53.34
C PRO A 728 -15.40 -36.57 53.92
N ALA A 729 -16.10 -37.72 53.96
CA ALA A 729 -15.54 -39.02 54.29
C ALA A 729 -14.63 -39.55 53.16
N PRO A 730 -13.63 -40.41 53.46
CA PRO A 730 -12.68 -40.91 52.46
C PRO A 730 -13.37 -41.79 51.42
N GLY A 731 -13.20 -41.44 50.14
CA GLY A 731 -13.67 -42.24 49.00
C GLY A 731 -12.73 -43.41 48.68
N PRO A 732 -13.25 -44.52 48.10
CA PRO A 732 -12.48 -45.72 47.83
C PRO A 732 -11.59 -45.61 46.58
N GLU A 733 -10.57 -46.46 46.57
CA GLU A 733 -9.43 -46.52 45.63
C GLU A 733 -9.84 -46.86 44.18
N PRO A 734 -9.16 -46.30 43.14
CA PRO A 734 -9.54 -46.50 41.74
C PRO A 734 -9.19 -47.91 41.23
N ALA A 735 -10.11 -48.52 40.48
CA ALA A 735 -9.89 -49.77 39.74
C ALA A 735 -9.06 -49.55 38.45
N PRO A 736 -8.28 -50.55 38.00
CA PRO A 736 -7.35 -50.40 36.87
C PRO A 736 -8.04 -50.30 35.50
N GLU A 737 -7.44 -49.50 34.61
CA GLU A 737 -7.86 -49.25 33.22
C GLU A 737 -7.83 -50.51 32.33
N PRO A 738 -8.77 -50.65 31.37
CA PRO A 738 -8.78 -51.73 30.40
C PRO A 738 -7.80 -51.49 29.22
N THR A 739 -7.15 -52.57 28.80
CA THR A 739 -6.19 -52.66 27.70
C THR A 739 -6.81 -52.30 26.32
N PRO A 740 -6.11 -51.56 25.43
CA PRO A 740 -6.61 -51.25 24.09
C PRO A 740 -6.67 -52.49 23.17
N ALA A 741 -7.73 -52.56 22.35
CA ALA A 741 -7.91 -53.57 21.30
C ALA A 741 -7.00 -53.30 20.07
N PRO A 742 -6.58 -54.35 19.33
CA PRO A 742 -5.65 -54.20 18.21
C PRO A 742 -6.30 -53.55 16.97
N ALA A 743 -5.48 -52.79 16.25
CA ALA A 743 -5.83 -52.06 15.04
C ALA A 743 -6.14 -52.99 13.84
N PRO A 744 -7.12 -52.64 12.97
CA PRO A 744 -7.42 -53.42 11.77
C PRO A 744 -6.38 -53.21 10.66
N GLU A 745 -6.13 -54.28 9.89
CA GLU A 745 -5.24 -54.33 8.72
C GLU A 745 -5.72 -53.44 7.55
N PRO A 746 -4.80 -52.90 6.74
CA PRO A 746 -5.11 -52.04 5.61
C PRO A 746 -5.74 -52.82 4.44
N VAL A 747 -6.84 -52.28 3.91
CA VAL A 747 -7.52 -52.76 2.69
C VAL A 747 -6.70 -52.33 1.45
N PRO A 748 -6.44 -53.21 0.46
CA PRO A 748 -5.69 -52.87 -0.73
C PRO A 748 -6.45 -51.92 -1.68
N GLU A 749 -5.68 -51.00 -2.27
CA GLU A 749 -6.09 -49.95 -3.21
C GLU A 749 -6.60 -50.53 -4.55
N PRO A 750 -7.74 -50.06 -5.10
CA PRO A 750 -8.24 -50.53 -6.38
C PRO A 750 -7.47 -49.94 -7.57
N ALA A 751 -7.26 -50.78 -8.59
CA ALA A 751 -6.54 -50.46 -9.82
C ALA A 751 -7.17 -49.32 -10.65
N PRO A 752 -6.37 -48.51 -11.38
CA PRO A 752 -6.86 -47.35 -12.13
C PRO A 752 -7.73 -47.75 -13.33
N THR A 753 -8.83 -47.01 -13.51
CA THR A 753 -9.75 -47.12 -14.65
C THR A 753 -9.19 -46.39 -15.88
N PRO A 754 -9.35 -46.90 -17.12
CA PRO A 754 -8.83 -46.25 -18.33
C PRO A 754 -9.48 -44.89 -18.62
N ALA A 755 -8.68 -43.95 -19.11
CA ALA A 755 -9.10 -42.61 -19.51
C ALA A 755 -10.11 -42.63 -20.69
N PRO A 756 -11.14 -41.74 -20.69
CA PRO A 756 -12.05 -41.62 -21.81
C PRO A 756 -11.42 -40.91 -23.02
N THR A 757 -11.70 -41.44 -24.21
CA THR A 757 -11.31 -40.93 -25.52
C THR A 757 -11.93 -39.54 -25.80
N PRO A 758 -11.16 -38.55 -26.30
CA PRO A 758 -11.71 -37.23 -26.68
C PRO A 758 -12.70 -37.31 -27.86
N ALA A 759 -13.78 -36.54 -27.75
CA ALA A 759 -14.74 -36.33 -28.83
C ALA A 759 -14.18 -35.41 -29.94
N PRO A 760 -14.55 -35.61 -31.22
CA PRO A 760 -14.01 -34.84 -32.33
C PRO A 760 -14.49 -33.38 -32.35
N ALA A 761 -13.57 -32.48 -32.70
CA ALA A 761 -13.78 -31.04 -32.79
C ALA A 761 -14.77 -30.65 -33.92
N PRO A 762 -15.62 -29.63 -33.72
CA PRO A 762 -16.53 -29.13 -34.75
C PRO A 762 -15.80 -28.35 -35.86
N ALA A 763 -16.32 -28.47 -37.08
CA ALA A 763 -15.78 -27.89 -38.30
C ALA A 763 -15.87 -26.34 -38.33
N PRO A 764 -14.87 -25.64 -38.90
CA PRO A 764 -14.85 -24.18 -38.97
C PRO A 764 -15.87 -23.61 -39.96
N ALA A 765 -16.45 -22.46 -39.60
CA ALA A 765 -17.40 -21.68 -40.39
C ALA A 765 -16.72 -20.98 -41.60
N PRO A 766 -17.46 -20.72 -42.70
CA PRO A 766 -16.91 -20.17 -43.93
C PRO A 766 -16.53 -18.67 -43.82
N PRO A 767 -15.50 -18.23 -44.57
CA PRO A 767 -15.00 -16.86 -44.50
C PRO A 767 -15.91 -15.84 -45.22
N PRO A 768 -15.94 -14.58 -44.74
CA PRO A 768 -16.74 -13.50 -45.35
C PRO A 768 -16.13 -12.98 -46.67
N ALA A 769 -16.99 -12.41 -47.51
CA ALA A 769 -16.68 -11.93 -48.86
C ALA A 769 -15.72 -10.70 -48.87
N PRO A 770 -14.86 -10.58 -49.90
CA PRO A 770 -13.84 -9.53 -49.97
C PRO A 770 -14.41 -8.14 -50.27
N GLY A 771 -13.93 -7.15 -49.51
CA GLY A 771 -14.20 -5.73 -49.71
C GLY A 771 -13.40 -5.09 -50.87
N PRO A 772 -13.65 -3.80 -51.16
CA PRO A 772 -13.11 -3.09 -52.32
C PRO A 772 -11.57 -2.96 -52.29
N PRO A 773 -10.91 -2.83 -53.46
CA PRO A 773 -9.45 -2.84 -53.57
C PRO A 773 -8.81 -1.60 -52.92
N PRO A 774 -7.65 -1.76 -52.24
CA PRO A 774 -6.97 -0.67 -51.56
C PRO A 774 -6.30 0.31 -52.54
N PRO A 775 -6.09 1.58 -52.13
CA PRO A 775 -5.39 2.59 -52.93
C PRO A 775 -3.91 2.19 -53.17
N PRO A 776 -3.29 2.70 -54.27
CA PRO A 776 -1.97 2.26 -54.70
C PRO A 776 -0.88 2.55 -53.67
N ALA A 777 -0.07 1.53 -53.38
CA ALA A 777 0.96 1.53 -52.34
C ALA A 777 2.16 2.45 -52.64
N ALA A 778 2.31 2.88 -53.90
CA ALA A 778 3.47 3.65 -54.37
C ALA A 778 3.67 4.97 -53.60
N CYS A 779 4.91 5.23 -53.15
CA CYS A 779 5.29 6.46 -52.46
C CYS A 779 5.00 7.71 -53.30
N THR A 780 5.17 7.61 -54.62
CA THR A 780 4.91 8.69 -55.59
C THR A 780 3.44 9.10 -55.67
N ALA A 781 2.52 8.25 -55.21
CA ALA A 781 1.09 8.57 -55.15
C ALA A 781 0.70 9.37 -53.88
N ASN A 782 1.65 9.63 -52.96
CA ASN A 782 1.38 10.29 -51.67
C ASN A 782 2.26 11.56 -51.52
N PRO A 783 1.67 12.77 -51.50
CA PRO A 783 2.42 14.04 -51.55
C PRO A 783 3.49 14.21 -50.47
N GLY A 784 3.22 13.77 -49.23
CA GLY A 784 4.19 13.81 -48.15
C GLY A 784 5.36 12.83 -48.32
N CYS A 785 5.17 11.74 -49.07
CA CYS A 785 6.18 10.70 -49.33
C CYS A 785 6.80 10.80 -50.73
N ALA A 786 6.49 11.83 -51.53
CA ALA A 786 6.89 11.91 -52.93
C ALA A 786 8.42 11.96 -53.15
N HIS A 787 9.18 12.27 -52.10
CA HIS A 787 10.65 12.24 -52.07
C HIS A 787 11.24 10.82 -51.87
N LEU A 788 10.40 9.81 -51.65
CA LEU A 788 10.78 8.41 -51.49
C LEU A 788 10.35 7.60 -52.71
N SER A 789 11.06 6.50 -52.97
CA SER A 789 10.80 5.58 -54.07
C SER A 789 10.41 4.19 -53.56
N GLY A 790 9.47 3.52 -54.24
CA GLY A 790 8.97 2.19 -53.86
C GLY A 790 7.51 2.23 -53.38
N ASP A 791 7.12 1.25 -52.58
CA ASP A 791 5.81 1.17 -51.94
C ASP A 791 5.93 1.63 -50.48
N CYS A 792 5.18 2.67 -50.11
CA CYS A 792 5.25 3.32 -48.79
C CYS A 792 3.91 3.32 -48.03
N CYS A 793 2.78 3.17 -48.72
CA CYS A 793 1.46 3.50 -48.19
C CYS A 793 0.37 2.46 -48.54
N PRO A 794 0.57 1.16 -48.26
CA PRO A 794 1.53 0.59 -47.31
C PRO A 794 2.82 0.04 -47.95
N ALA A 795 3.89 -0.07 -47.17
CA ALA A 795 5.10 -0.78 -47.55
C ALA A 795 4.87 -2.31 -47.63
N PRO A 796 5.79 -3.10 -48.24
CA PRO A 796 5.61 -4.55 -48.42
C PRO A 796 5.42 -5.36 -47.12
N ASN A 797 5.83 -4.81 -45.97
CA ASN A 797 5.61 -5.37 -44.64
C ASN A 797 4.30 -4.90 -43.96
N GLY A 798 3.43 -4.21 -44.69
CA GLY A 798 2.14 -3.69 -44.21
C GLY A 798 2.21 -2.37 -43.43
N MET A 799 3.42 -1.82 -43.19
CA MET A 799 3.58 -0.57 -42.45
C MET A 799 3.27 0.65 -43.34
N ARG A 800 2.51 1.62 -42.81
CA ARG A 800 2.35 2.95 -43.44
C ARG A 800 3.34 3.93 -42.84
N LEU A 801 4.11 4.60 -43.69
CA LEU A 801 5.03 5.66 -43.26
C LEU A 801 4.26 6.92 -42.80
N ALA A 802 4.84 7.65 -41.84
CA ALA A 802 4.22 8.87 -41.28
C ALA A 802 3.92 9.94 -42.35
N CYS A 803 4.69 9.95 -43.44
CA CYS A 803 4.50 10.86 -44.56
C CYS A 803 3.24 10.56 -45.40
N CYS A 804 2.61 9.39 -45.26
CA CYS A 804 1.42 8.99 -46.02
C CYS A 804 0.18 9.84 -45.67
N SER A 805 0.24 10.63 -44.59
CA SER A 805 -0.86 11.46 -44.09
C SER A 805 -0.49 12.96 -44.01
N ALA A 806 0.69 13.37 -44.51
CA ALA A 806 1.22 14.72 -44.33
C ALA A 806 0.90 15.67 -45.51
N PRO A 807 0.49 16.94 -45.24
CA PRO A 807 0.35 17.98 -46.27
C PRO A 807 1.72 18.51 -46.76
N PRO A 808 1.80 19.14 -47.95
CA PRO A 808 3.08 19.54 -48.57
C PRO A 808 3.82 20.64 -47.79
N PRO A 809 5.17 20.57 -47.67
CA PRO A 809 5.96 21.55 -46.92
C PRO A 809 6.16 22.89 -47.68
N SER A 810 6.07 24.01 -46.95
CA SER A 810 6.29 25.37 -47.46
C SER A 810 7.77 25.76 -47.51
N THR A 811 8.18 26.37 -48.62
CA THR A 811 9.56 26.84 -48.91
C THR A 811 9.76 28.31 -48.53
N SER A 812 10.80 28.64 -47.75
CA SER A 812 11.67 29.85 -47.86
C SER A 812 12.69 29.96 -46.71
N PRO A 813 13.99 30.19 -46.96
CA PRO A 813 15.00 30.54 -45.94
C PRO A 813 15.51 31.99 -46.06
N PRO A 814 16.09 32.61 -45.00
CA PRO A 814 16.96 33.78 -45.18
C PRO A 814 18.43 33.51 -44.82
N THR A 815 19.27 34.17 -45.61
CA THR A 815 20.73 34.15 -45.68
C THR A 815 21.36 35.26 -44.83
N THR A 816 22.20 34.89 -43.86
CA THR A 816 23.40 35.61 -43.39
C THR A 816 24.36 34.58 -42.81
N GLY A 817 25.65 34.63 -43.15
CA GLY A 817 26.63 33.58 -42.82
C GLY A 817 26.98 33.52 -41.33
N SER A 818 27.32 32.33 -40.84
CA SER A 818 27.54 31.99 -39.42
C SER A 818 28.76 32.63 -38.75
N ALA A 819 29.65 33.25 -39.52
CA ALA A 819 30.93 33.76 -39.05
C ALA A 819 30.77 34.88 -38.01
N CYS A 820 31.47 34.78 -36.87
CA CYS A 820 31.44 35.78 -35.79
C CYS A 820 31.83 37.18 -36.29
N SER A 821 32.73 37.27 -37.27
CA SER A 821 33.17 38.52 -37.90
C SER A 821 32.07 39.24 -38.70
N ALA A 822 30.96 38.56 -39.03
CA ALA A 822 29.81 39.14 -39.69
C ALA A 822 28.82 39.82 -38.72
N HIS A 823 29.02 39.69 -37.39
CA HIS A 823 28.14 40.22 -36.36
C HIS A 823 28.89 41.21 -35.44
N PRO A 824 28.53 42.51 -35.42
CA PRO A 824 29.28 43.55 -34.71
C PRO A 824 29.53 43.27 -33.22
N GLY A 825 28.55 42.69 -32.50
CA GLY A 825 28.69 42.30 -31.10
C GLY A 825 29.60 41.09 -30.86
N CYS A 826 29.73 40.19 -31.84
CA CYS A 826 30.58 39.00 -31.77
C CYS A 826 31.90 39.12 -32.54
N ALA A 827 32.19 40.27 -33.17
CA ALA A 827 33.33 40.44 -34.07
C ALA A 827 34.71 40.24 -33.40
N HIS A 828 34.75 40.27 -32.06
CA HIS A 828 35.95 40.00 -31.25
C HIS A 828 36.20 38.50 -31.02
N LEU A 829 35.28 37.62 -31.40
CA LEU A 829 35.39 36.17 -31.30
C LEU A 829 35.79 35.55 -32.65
N PRO A 830 36.67 34.54 -32.67
CA PRO A 830 37.01 33.82 -33.91
C PRO A 830 36.01 32.68 -34.21
N GLY A 831 35.78 32.38 -35.48
CA GLY A 831 35.01 31.20 -35.93
C GLY A 831 33.56 31.51 -36.34
N ASP A 832 32.68 30.52 -36.17
CA ASP A 832 31.23 30.62 -36.43
C ASP A 832 30.48 30.77 -35.11
N CYS A 833 29.69 31.83 -34.97
CA CYS A 833 28.98 32.20 -33.74
C CYS A 833 27.45 32.30 -33.91
N CYS A 834 26.96 32.53 -35.13
CA CYS A 834 25.60 33.00 -35.38
C CYS A 834 24.93 32.29 -36.58
N PRO A 835 24.68 30.97 -36.52
CA PRO A 835 24.83 30.08 -35.36
C PRO A 835 26.19 29.38 -35.27
N ALA A 836 26.58 28.94 -34.07
CA ALA A 836 27.73 28.07 -33.87
C ALA A 836 27.46 26.64 -34.38
N TRP A 837 28.50 25.78 -34.45
CA TRP A 837 28.42 24.42 -35.00
C TRP A 837 27.42 23.49 -34.29
N ASN A 838 26.94 23.84 -33.10
CA ASN A 838 25.90 23.14 -32.32
C ASN A 838 24.50 23.77 -32.43
N GLY A 839 24.31 24.74 -33.33
CA GLY A 839 23.03 25.44 -33.55
C GLY A 839 22.67 26.50 -32.50
N VAL A 840 23.53 26.72 -31.49
CA VAL A 840 23.33 27.75 -30.47
C VAL A 840 23.79 29.10 -31.03
N THR A 841 22.95 30.13 -30.84
CA THR A 841 23.26 31.51 -31.22
C THR A 841 23.73 32.26 -29.98
N LEU A 842 24.91 32.87 -30.03
CA LEU A 842 25.44 33.63 -28.89
C LEU A 842 24.66 34.93 -28.67
N ALA A 843 24.58 35.39 -27.43
CA ALA A 843 23.85 36.62 -27.08
C ALA A 843 24.32 37.85 -27.86
N CYS A 844 25.63 37.93 -28.13
CA CYS A 844 26.25 39.00 -28.92
C CYS A 844 25.81 39.04 -30.40
N CYS A 845 25.14 38.00 -30.92
CA CYS A 845 24.65 37.95 -32.30
C CYS A 845 23.48 38.91 -32.55
N HIS A 846 22.89 39.46 -31.47
CA HIS A 846 21.72 40.35 -31.50
C HIS A 846 22.00 41.73 -30.89
N GLU A 847 23.25 42.05 -30.57
CA GLU A 847 23.63 43.32 -29.94
C GLU A 847 23.97 44.40 -30.99
N GLU A 848 23.22 45.51 -30.98
CA GLU A 848 23.52 46.74 -31.71
C GLU A 848 24.54 47.61 -30.92
N PRO A 849 25.40 48.41 -31.58
CA PRO A 849 26.48 49.10 -30.91
C PRO A 849 25.97 50.24 -30.00
N GLY A 850 26.13 50.03 -28.69
CA GLY A 850 26.20 51.09 -27.70
C GLY A 850 25.08 51.08 -26.67
N PHE A 851 25.35 50.50 -25.51
CA PHE A 851 25.17 51.18 -24.22
C PHE A 851 26.01 50.46 -23.18
N ALA A 852 27.00 51.18 -22.66
CA ALA A 852 27.93 50.72 -21.64
C ALA A 852 27.69 51.48 -20.32
N MET A 853 28.11 50.80 -19.24
CA MET A 853 28.47 51.31 -17.89
C MET A 853 27.32 51.56 -16.90
N TYR A 854 27.42 51.33 -15.57
CA TYR A 854 28.48 51.09 -14.57
C TYR A 854 27.83 50.18 -13.47
N ALA A 855 28.39 49.09 -12.92
CA ALA A 855 29.62 48.81 -12.15
C ALA A 855 29.64 49.29 -10.67
N ASP A 856 30.16 48.37 -9.83
CA ASP A 856 30.77 48.50 -8.48
C ASP A 856 29.90 48.41 -7.20
N SER A 857 30.30 47.76 -6.09
CA SER A 857 31.48 46.94 -5.72
C SER A 857 31.35 46.40 -4.26
N ASN A 858 32.14 45.36 -3.91
CA ASN A 858 32.68 44.95 -2.57
C ASN A 858 31.99 43.84 -1.68
N THR A 859 32.40 42.56 -1.94
CA THR A 859 33.05 41.52 -1.06
C THR A 859 32.47 41.06 0.32
N PRO A 860 32.86 39.88 0.90
CA PRO A 860 32.87 38.47 0.41
C PRO A 860 32.41 37.41 1.49
N MET A 861 32.55 36.10 1.19
CA MET A 861 32.22 34.89 1.98
C MET A 861 32.50 34.87 3.51
N THR A 862 31.58 34.31 4.32
CA THR A 862 31.76 33.16 5.29
C THR A 862 30.57 32.92 6.25
N ASN A 863 30.11 31.65 6.31
CA ASN A 863 29.71 30.81 7.47
C ASN A 863 28.54 31.11 8.47
N VAL A 864 27.79 30.00 8.71
CA VAL A 864 27.24 29.46 9.99
C VAL A 864 25.83 29.91 10.45
N SER A 865 24.92 28.95 10.28
CA SER A 865 23.82 28.48 11.15
C SER A 865 23.26 29.30 12.32
N ALA A 866 21.94 29.17 12.44
CA ALA A 866 21.19 28.77 13.64
C ALA A 866 20.28 29.81 14.32
N ALA A 867 19.11 29.26 14.66
CA ALA A 867 18.40 29.42 15.92
C ALA A 867 17.40 30.56 16.08
N ALA A 868 16.29 30.21 16.71
CA ALA A 868 15.81 31.00 17.83
C ALA A 868 15.43 30.07 18.98
N ALA A 869 16.37 29.90 19.91
CA ALA A 869 16.04 29.80 21.32
C ALA A 869 15.86 31.23 21.86
N GLY A 870 14.73 31.52 22.51
CA GLY A 870 14.51 32.69 23.36
C GLY A 870 13.96 32.20 24.70
N ASN A 871 14.76 31.90 25.73
CA ASN A 871 15.47 32.80 26.66
C ASN A 871 14.55 33.44 27.71
N LEU A 872 14.55 32.89 28.94
CA LEU A 872 14.41 33.66 30.18
C LEU A 872 15.33 33.09 31.26
N ARG A 873 16.08 34.01 31.88
CA ARG A 873 17.15 33.82 32.86
C ARG A 873 16.62 33.49 34.26
N GLY A 874 17.48 32.84 35.05
CA GLY A 874 17.72 33.20 36.46
C GLY A 874 17.43 32.11 37.50
N HIS A 875 18.46 31.50 38.08
CA HIS A 875 18.98 31.88 39.40
C HIS A 875 19.98 30.86 39.96
N LYS A 876 21.18 31.40 40.25
CA LYS A 876 22.30 30.92 41.09
C LYS A 876 23.20 29.82 40.54
#